data_AF-I4ESF9-F1
#
_entry.id   AF-I4ESF9-F1
#
_cell.length_a   1.000
_cell.length_b   1.000
_cell.length_c   1.000
_cell.angle_alpha   90.00
_cell.angle_beta   90.00
_cell.angle_gamma   90.00
#
_symmetry.space_group_name_H-M   'P 1'
#
loop_
_entity.id
_entity.type
_entity.pdbx_description
1 polymer ?
#
loop_
_entity_poly.entity_id
_entity_poly.type
_entity_poly.pdbx_seq_one_letter_code
_entity_poly.pdbx_strand_id
1 'polypeptide(L)'
;MTTTSQRYLDSFPAGVEEFAIEGLDVLDVPLHSAFLSSTPEHPGGSGLGYGATREEARTGALGEMAEMALSIRAHAGLDRVHGSYRELARTEGRDRVADPRTLCLEAGSTYDDDRELQWLPMTRTRDGETVLVPAELVVSAPEELPGDPPPGGWLTTVITNGQGAAFDADRAVRHALLELLQRDGNATTFRALDQGVVVDLAGLHDPDALALLDRLDAAGIDVLVKLASTEHGIVDVYAVGCSRDGSEPAPMMVTACGEAADPDRDAAVRKALHEFAAARSRKAFMHGPLDAVAAATPPGYLDQWLRGHPPERMVEEDRALQAMLGWTRLGTDRLTDLLRGSVLSRRSSVALSDLPSGGDDDVVGTLTAEGYDVLVDLQPSRGEAVAAKVLVPGLEAETMSYGRIGERGVRRLLDRGDGPGAGLAAVGAGPRRLGPGAPDRRGGGAPGWAGLVRPGRRRAGGRRAVRAVPGARPARRRAGGELVSLRYAYNTNGLTSHRLDDALSFLADTGYAGVALTLDVHHLDPFAVDARAQAQRVRRRCDDLGLGVVVETGARFLLDPRVKHEPTLVNPTPEGRARRLAYLRLACELAEVLQAEAVSFWAGVPQPGVDRAAARGWLVDGVRALVDSHGGRGYALAVEPEPGMLVEDADDWAALAADVPGLTLALDTGHCVVSGRYTPEQAVTAFGPQLGAVAVEGMRRGVHDHLPLDEGDVDLPAVLAALRAVGYDRLVSLELSRDGHRAHQLVPRSIELLREAEG
;
A
#
# COMPACT_ATOMS: atom_id res chain seq x y z
N MET A 1 -27.29 -41.60 7.48
CA MET A 1 -26.86 -40.46 8.32
C MET A 1 -26.76 -39.25 7.41
N THR A 2 -27.31 -38.11 7.82
CA THR A 2 -27.15 -36.84 7.10
C THR A 2 -25.67 -36.49 7.04
N THR A 3 -25.15 -36.10 5.88
CA THR A 3 -23.73 -35.72 5.74
C THR A 3 -23.46 -34.39 6.45
N THR A 4 -22.20 -34.11 6.76
CA THR A 4 -21.80 -32.85 7.41
C THR A 4 -22.14 -31.65 6.56
N SER A 5 -21.87 -31.70 5.25
CA SER A 5 -22.28 -30.66 4.30
C SER A 5 -23.79 -30.42 4.31
N GLN A 6 -24.60 -31.48 4.38
CA GLN A 6 -26.06 -31.34 4.43
C GLN A 6 -26.53 -30.65 5.72
N ARG A 7 -25.90 -30.93 6.87
CA ARG A 7 -26.23 -30.24 8.14
C ARG A 7 -25.94 -28.73 8.08
N TYR A 8 -24.88 -28.32 7.38
CA TYR A 8 -24.64 -26.90 7.12
C TYR A 8 -25.73 -26.31 6.23
N LEU A 9 -26.08 -26.95 5.12
CA LEU A 9 -27.16 -26.48 4.24
C LEU A 9 -28.49 -26.30 4.98
N ASP A 10 -28.84 -27.27 5.84
CA ASP A 10 -30.06 -27.25 6.64
C ASP A 10 -30.07 -26.09 7.66
N SER A 11 -28.93 -25.44 7.92
CA SER A 11 -28.79 -24.28 8.81
C SER A 11 -29.05 -22.93 8.13
N PHE A 12 -29.24 -22.92 6.80
CA PHE A 12 -29.46 -21.73 5.98
C PHE A 12 -30.81 -21.77 5.25
N PRO A 13 -31.36 -20.61 4.83
CA PRO A 13 -32.53 -20.59 3.97
C PRO A 13 -32.23 -21.26 2.62
N ALA A 14 -33.30 -21.66 1.92
CA ALA A 14 -33.18 -22.18 0.55
C ALA A 14 -32.52 -21.15 -0.39
N GLY A 15 -31.82 -21.63 -1.42
CA GLY A 15 -31.16 -20.79 -2.42
C GLY A 15 -29.63 -20.68 -2.26
N VAL A 16 -29.01 -21.57 -1.47
CA VAL A 16 -27.56 -21.77 -1.52
C VAL A 16 -27.20 -22.37 -2.89
N GLU A 17 -26.30 -21.70 -3.60
CA GLU A 17 -25.71 -22.15 -4.85
C GLU A 17 -24.30 -22.69 -4.56
N GLU A 18 -23.96 -23.84 -5.13
CA GLU A 18 -22.67 -24.48 -4.91
C GLU A 18 -22.18 -25.19 -6.17
N PHE A 19 -20.88 -25.27 -6.35
CA PHE A 19 -20.25 -26.00 -7.46
C PHE A 19 -18.81 -26.39 -7.13
N ALA A 20 -18.35 -27.49 -7.75
CA ALA A 20 -16.94 -27.87 -7.72
C ALA A 20 -16.16 -27.00 -8.72
N ILE A 21 -14.99 -26.52 -8.31
CA ILE A 21 -14.05 -25.81 -9.19
C ILE A 21 -13.07 -26.85 -9.72
N GLU A 22 -13.07 -27.07 -11.03
CA GLU A 22 -12.31 -28.13 -11.68
C GLU A 22 -11.57 -27.62 -12.92
N GLY A 23 -10.52 -28.33 -13.33
CA GLY A 23 -9.83 -28.11 -14.60
C GLY A 23 -8.85 -26.94 -14.63
N LEU A 24 -8.52 -26.36 -13.47
CA LEU A 24 -7.59 -25.23 -13.35
C LEU A 24 -6.15 -25.63 -12.99
N ASP A 25 -5.94 -26.83 -12.45
CA ASP A 25 -4.62 -27.38 -12.12
C ASP A 25 -4.53 -28.83 -12.60
N VAL A 26 -3.31 -29.29 -12.89
CA VAL A 26 -3.03 -30.67 -13.34
C VAL A 26 -3.37 -31.71 -12.28
N LEU A 27 -3.37 -31.31 -11.01
CA LEU A 27 -3.76 -32.17 -9.90
C LEU A 27 -5.27 -32.31 -9.78
N ASP A 28 -6.02 -31.26 -10.12
CA ASP A 28 -7.47 -31.15 -9.95
C ASP A 28 -7.96 -31.67 -8.58
N VAL A 29 -7.33 -31.17 -7.50
CA VAL A 29 -7.71 -31.54 -6.14
C VAL A 29 -9.11 -31.00 -5.81
N PRO A 30 -9.89 -31.68 -4.95
CA PRO A 30 -11.22 -31.23 -4.57
C PRO A 30 -11.21 -29.79 -4.04
N LEU A 31 -11.84 -28.89 -4.80
CA LEU A 31 -12.09 -27.49 -4.45
C LEU A 31 -13.57 -27.21 -4.73
N HIS A 32 -14.25 -26.57 -3.78
CA HIS A 32 -15.69 -26.32 -3.84
C HIS A 32 -16.01 -24.89 -3.48
N SER A 33 -16.93 -24.27 -4.21
CA SER A 33 -17.47 -22.94 -3.91
C SER A 33 -18.91 -23.09 -3.44
N ALA A 34 -19.27 -22.34 -2.41
CA ALA A 34 -20.65 -22.17 -1.96
C ALA A 34 -20.95 -20.70 -1.77
N PHE A 35 -22.14 -20.25 -2.15
CA PHE A 35 -22.58 -18.89 -1.91
C PHE A 35 -24.09 -18.79 -1.73
N LEU A 36 -24.50 -17.78 -0.98
CA LEU A 36 -25.88 -17.43 -0.72
C LEU A 36 -26.04 -15.93 -0.95
N SER A 37 -26.92 -15.56 -1.87
CA SER A 37 -27.23 -14.16 -2.13
C SER A 37 -27.91 -13.50 -0.93
N SER A 38 -27.62 -12.22 -0.70
CA SER A 38 -28.27 -11.44 0.35
C SER A 38 -29.76 -11.25 0.04
N THR A 39 -30.63 -11.47 1.03
CA THR A 39 -32.07 -11.18 0.98
C THR A 39 -32.48 -10.37 2.22
N PRO A 40 -33.70 -9.79 2.28
CA PRO A 40 -34.19 -9.16 3.50
C PRO A 40 -34.21 -10.09 4.72
N GLU A 41 -34.29 -11.40 4.51
CA GLU A 41 -34.33 -12.43 5.56
C GLU A 41 -32.96 -12.97 5.96
N HIS A 42 -31.91 -12.75 5.14
CA HIS A 42 -30.58 -13.30 5.38
C HIS A 42 -29.47 -12.47 4.72
N PRO A 43 -28.36 -12.15 5.42
CA PRO A 43 -27.33 -11.26 4.88
C PRO A 43 -26.55 -11.82 3.67
N GLY A 44 -26.65 -13.11 3.42
CA GLY A 44 -25.86 -13.80 2.40
C GLY A 44 -24.48 -14.18 2.94
N GLY A 45 -23.68 -14.84 2.11
CA GLY A 45 -22.33 -15.28 2.45
C GLY A 45 -21.71 -16.10 1.32
N SER A 46 -20.41 -16.35 1.40
CA SER A 46 -19.69 -17.20 0.46
C SER A 46 -18.54 -17.92 1.14
N GLY A 47 -18.12 -19.06 0.60
CA GLY A 47 -16.97 -19.81 1.09
C GLY A 47 -16.34 -20.70 0.02
N LEU A 48 -15.07 -21.03 0.22
CA LEU A 48 -14.25 -21.88 -0.63
C LEU A 48 -13.61 -22.99 0.20
N GLY A 49 -14.07 -24.22 0.02
CA GLY A 49 -13.56 -25.36 0.76
C GLY A 49 -12.71 -26.29 -0.08
N TYR A 50 -11.79 -26.98 0.60
CA TYR A 50 -10.91 -27.98 0.03
C TYR A 50 -10.77 -29.18 0.96
N GLY A 51 -10.23 -30.29 0.46
CA GLY A 51 -9.98 -31.49 1.27
C GLY A 51 -9.48 -32.66 0.44
N ALA A 52 -9.26 -33.80 1.10
CA ALA A 52 -8.87 -35.04 0.43
C ALA A 52 -10.04 -35.61 -0.41
N THR A 53 -11.27 -35.31 -0.01
CA THR A 53 -12.49 -35.73 -0.71
C THR A 53 -13.37 -34.55 -1.12
N ARG A 54 -14.26 -34.79 -2.10
CA ARG A 54 -15.29 -33.82 -2.50
C ARG A 54 -16.23 -33.43 -1.35
N GLU A 55 -16.51 -34.35 -0.43
CA GLU A 55 -17.38 -34.09 0.70
C GLU A 55 -16.70 -33.20 1.76
N GLU A 56 -15.41 -33.40 2.00
CA GLU A 56 -14.62 -32.48 2.85
C GLU A 56 -14.56 -31.09 2.22
N ALA A 57 -14.25 -30.99 0.93
CA ALA A 57 -14.21 -29.72 0.22
C ALA A 57 -15.56 -28.99 0.26
N ARG A 58 -16.67 -29.70 0.01
CA ARG A 58 -18.02 -29.14 0.12
C ARG A 58 -18.35 -28.71 1.56
N THR A 59 -17.97 -29.51 2.56
CA THR A 59 -18.16 -29.18 3.98
C THR A 59 -17.41 -27.90 4.35
N GLY A 60 -16.15 -27.75 3.92
CA GLY A 60 -15.36 -26.55 4.15
C GLY A 60 -15.99 -25.30 3.53
N ALA A 61 -16.49 -25.40 2.29
CA ALA A 61 -17.10 -24.27 1.58
C ALA A 61 -18.35 -23.75 2.29
N LEU A 62 -19.19 -24.68 2.77
CA LEU A 62 -20.39 -24.36 3.53
C LEU A 62 -20.07 -23.89 4.95
N GLY A 63 -19.00 -24.38 5.56
CA GLY A 63 -18.50 -23.92 6.86
C GLY A 63 -18.01 -22.46 6.80
N GLU A 64 -17.17 -22.12 5.83
CA GLU A 64 -16.68 -20.74 5.63
C GLU A 64 -17.83 -19.78 5.26
N MET A 65 -18.75 -20.24 4.40
CA MET A 65 -19.99 -19.48 4.13
C MET A 65 -20.78 -19.23 5.42
N ALA A 66 -20.82 -20.21 6.34
CA ALA A 66 -21.49 -20.07 7.62
C ALA A 66 -20.79 -19.05 8.53
N GLU A 67 -19.46 -19.05 8.59
CA GLU A 67 -18.68 -18.07 9.34
C GLU A 67 -19.02 -16.64 8.92
N MET A 68 -18.97 -16.37 7.61
CA MET A 68 -19.30 -15.06 7.06
C MET A 68 -20.75 -14.66 7.33
N ALA A 69 -21.70 -15.51 6.97
CA ALA A 69 -23.12 -15.19 7.04
C ALA A 69 -23.63 -15.01 8.48
N LEU A 70 -23.14 -15.83 9.41
CA LEU A 70 -23.56 -15.77 10.80
C LEU A 70 -22.93 -14.57 11.51
N SER A 71 -21.70 -14.18 11.17
CA SER A 71 -21.08 -12.94 11.66
C SER A 71 -21.92 -11.72 11.26
N ILE A 72 -22.18 -11.54 9.96
CA ILE A 72 -22.93 -10.38 9.47
C ILE A 72 -24.31 -10.31 10.14
N ARG A 73 -24.97 -11.46 10.31
CA ARG A 73 -26.29 -11.52 10.95
C ARG A 73 -26.23 -11.20 12.44
N ALA A 74 -25.21 -11.67 13.15
CA ALA A 74 -25.05 -11.45 14.58
C ALA A 74 -24.80 -9.96 14.90
N HIS A 75 -24.04 -9.27 14.05
CA HIS A 75 -23.70 -7.86 14.24
C HIS A 75 -24.71 -6.88 13.61
N ALA A 76 -25.61 -7.36 12.76
CA ALA A 76 -26.64 -6.54 12.14
C ALA A 76 -27.53 -5.87 13.20
N GLY A 77 -27.40 -4.55 13.33
CA GLY A 77 -28.23 -3.75 14.23
C GLY A 77 -27.82 -3.82 15.72
N LEU A 78 -26.62 -4.32 16.04
CA LEU A 78 -26.10 -4.20 17.40
C LEU A 78 -25.75 -2.74 17.72
N ASP A 79 -26.22 -2.29 18.88
CA ASP A 79 -25.78 -1.03 19.47
C ASP A 79 -24.32 -1.15 19.88
N ARG A 80 -23.55 -0.11 19.58
CA ARG A 80 -22.13 -0.02 19.94
C ARG A 80 -21.96 0.90 21.12
N VAL A 81 -21.07 0.54 22.03
CA VAL A 81 -20.67 1.44 23.11
C VAL A 81 -19.67 2.44 22.53
N HIS A 82 -19.87 3.72 22.81
CA HIS A 82 -18.97 4.79 22.38
C HIS A 82 -18.21 5.31 23.60
N GLY A 83 -16.91 5.50 23.46
CA GLY A 83 -16.09 6.07 24.52
C GLY A 83 -14.61 5.81 24.29
N SER A 84 -13.79 6.56 25.01
CA SER A 84 -12.35 6.31 25.10
C SER A 84 -12.02 5.13 26.03
N TYR A 85 -10.88 4.45 25.82
CA TYR A 85 -10.43 3.38 26.72
C TYR A 85 -10.30 3.88 28.16
N ARG A 86 -9.78 5.10 28.36
CA ARG A 86 -9.65 5.70 29.69
C ARG A 86 -10.98 5.81 30.41
N GLU A 87 -12.02 6.23 29.70
CA GLU A 87 -13.36 6.38 30.26
C GLU A 87 -13.97 5.03 30.60
N LEU A 88 -14.01 4.10 29.64
CA LEU A 88 -14.63 2.80 29.83
C LEU A 88 -13.90 1.95 30.86
N ALA A 89 -12.57 1.98 30.88
CA ALA A 89 -11.79 1.27 31.90
C ALA A 89 -12.03 1.81 33.31
N ARG A 90 -12.48 3.07 33.45
CA ARG A 90 -12.86 3.67 34.73
C ARG A 90 -14.30 3.31 35.13
N THR A 91 -15.23 3.21 34.18
CA THR A 91 -16.64 2.92 34.46
C THR A 91 -16.92 1.42 34.57
N GLU A 92 -16.43 0.63 33.62
CA GLU A 92 -16.65 -0.83 33.53
C GLU A 92 -15.59 -1.62 34.31
N GLY A 93 -14.42 -1.02 34.51
CA GLY A 93 -13.24 -1.65 35.11
C GLY A 93 -12.25 -2.13 34.06
N ARG A 94 -10.96 -1.98 34.35
CA ARG A 94 -9.85 -2.31 33.43
C ARG A 94 -9.86 -3.75 32.92
N ASP A 95 -10.35 -4.70 33.73
CA ASP A 95 -10.40 -6.11 33.34
C ASP A 95 -11.57 -6.44 32.39
N ARG A 96 -12.52 -5.51 32.19
CA ARG A 96 -13.70 -5.67 31.32
C ARG A 96 -13.62 -4.83 30.05
N VAL A 97 -12.47 -4.24 29.76
CA VAL A 97 -12.23 -3.47 28.52
C VAL A 97 -10.87 -3.89 27.99
N ALA A 98 -10.82 -4.42 26.77
CA ALA A 98 -9.56 -4.82 26.15
C ALA A 98 -8.69 -3.57 25.92
N ASP A 99 -7.45 -3.58 26.45
CA ASP A 99 -6.49 -2.49 26.19
C ASP A 99 -6.08 -2.57 24.71
N PRO A 100 -6.38 -1.54 23.89
CA PRO A 100 -6.07 -1.59 22.46
C PRO A 100 -4.58 -1.83 22.16
N ARG A 101 -3.66 -1.50 23.08
CA ARG A 101 -2.22 -1.77 22.91
C ARG A 101 -1.88 -3.26 22.89
N THR A 102 -2.74 -4.10 23.44
CA THR A 102 -2.54 -5.57 23.47
C THR A 102 -3.09 -6.25 22.21
N LEU A 103 -3.75 -5.50 21.32
CA LEU A 103 -4.49 -6.03 20.17
C LEU A 103 -3.67 -6.00 18.87
N CYS A 104 -2.34 -6.05 19.00
CA CYS A 104 -1.39 -6.03 17.89
C CYS A 104 -1.69 -4.90 16.89
N LEU A 105 -1.64 -3.64 17.34
CA LEU A 105 -1.91 -2.49 16.48
C LEU A 105 -0.83 -2.33 15.40
N GLU A 106 -1.13 -1.50 14.40
CA GLU A 106 -0.14 -1.10 13.41
C GLU A 106 1.10 -0.48 14.08
N ALA A 107 2.25 -0.87 13.57
CA ALA A 107 3.53 -0.47 14.09
C ALA A 107 3.73 1.03 13.81
N GLY A 108 3.94 1.81 14.88
CA GLY A 108 3.93 3.27 14.81
C GLY A 108 2.54 3.92 15.00
N SER A 109 1.52 3.15 15.39
CA SER A 109 0.18 3.67 15.70
C SER A 109 0.23 4.85 16.67
N THR A 110 -0.53 5.90 16.35
CA THR A 110 -0.66 7.10 17.18
C THR A 110 -1.70 6.95 18.29
N TYR A 111 -2.18 5.74 18.54
CA TYR A 111 -3.20 5.46 19.55
C TYR A 111 -2.84 6.00 20.94
N ASP A 112 -3.81 6.63 21.59
CA ASP A 112 -3.76 7.05 22.98
C ASP A 112 -5.10 6.76 23.69
N ASP A 113 -5.07 6.71 25.02
CA ASP A 113 -6.23 6.26 25.82
C ASP A 113 -7.45 7.19 25.75
N ASP A 114 -7.28 8.42 25.27
CA ASP A 114 -8.36 9.41 25.12
C ASP A 114 -9.00 9.36 23.73
N ARG A 115 -8.47 8.54 22.81
CA ARG A 115 -9.09 8.34 21.50
C ARG A 115 -10.46 7.70 21.67
N GLU A 116 -11.48 8.38 21.14
CA GLU A 116 -12.84 7.87 21.03
C GLU A 116 -12.89 6.67 20.08
N LEU A 117 -13.48 5.57 20.54
CA LEU A 117 -13.65 4.32 19.79
C LEU A 117 -15.10 3.82 19.89
N GLN A 118 -15.43 2.86 19.04
CA GLN A 118 -16.67 2.09 19.10
C GLN A 118 -16.33 0.68 19.60
N TRP A 119 -17.15 0.14 20.51
CA TRP A 119 -16.87 -1.11 21.19
C TRP A 119 -18.04 -2.08 21.08
N LEU A 120 -17.71 -3.36 20.93
CA LEU A 120 -18.64 -4.49 20.96
C LEU A 120 -18.25 -5.47 22.08
N PRO A 121 -19.22 -6.17 22.68
CA PRO A 121 -18.96 -7.12 23.73
C PRO A 121 -18.41 -8.45 23.17
N MET A 122 -17.47 -9.06 23.88
CA MET A 122 -17.09 -10.47 23.72
C MET A 122 -17.13 -11.16 25.09
N THR A 123 -17.26 -12.49 25.11
CA THR A 123 -17.27 -13.30 26.34
C THR A 123 -15.89 -13.87 26.60
N ARG A 124 -15.32 -13.63 27.78
CA ARG A 124 -14.05 -14.23 28.19
C ARG A 124 -14.27 -15.66 28.67
N THR A 125 -13.53 -16.63 28.14
CA THR A 125 -13.74 -18.06 28.44
C THR A 125 -13.46 -18.47 29.89
N ARG A 126 -12.42 -17.90 30.52
CA ARG A 126 -11.95 -18.35 31.84
C ARG A 126 -12.94 -18.08 32.99
N ASP A 127 -13.82 -17.09 32.86
CA ASP A 127 -14.76 -16.66 33.91
C ASP A 127 -16.16 -16.30 33.40
N GLY A 128 -16.37 -16.26 32.08
CA GLY A 128 -17.66 -15.93 31.46
C GLY A 128 -17.99 -14.44 31.47
N GLU A 129 -17.06 -13.57 31.88
CA GLU A 129 -17.29 -12.13 31.97
C GLU A 129 -17.34 -11.49 30.58
N THR A 130 -18.14 -10.43 30.45
CA THR A 130 -18.19 -9.62 29.23
C THR A 130 -17.02 -8.63 29.20
N VAL A 131 -16.31 -8.60 28.08
CA VAL A 131 -15.20 -7.68 27.80
C VAL A 131 -15.55 -6.83 26.59
N LEU A 132 -15.48 -5.51 26.73
CA LEU A 132 -15.61 -4.58 25.61
C LEU A 132 -14.35 -4.58 24.76
N VAL A 133 -14.50 -4.77 23.46
CA VAL A 133 -13.42 -4.84 22.46
C VAL A 133 -13.70 -3.84 21.35
N PRO A 134 -12.69 -3.15 20.75
CA PRO A 134 -12.90 -2.28 19.60
C PRO A 134 -13.66 -3.02 18.48
N ALA A 135 -14.74 -2.42 17.97
CA ALA A 135 -15.72 -3.08 17.12
C ALA A 135 -15.10 -3.71 15.86
N GLU A 136 -14.11 -3.06 15.26
CA GLU A 136 -13.37 -3.50 14.08
C GLU A 136 -12.53 -4.77 14.29
N LEU A 137 -12.35 -5.22 15.53
CA LEU A 137 -11.70 -6.50 15.87
C LEU A 137 -12.69 -7.62 16.20
N VAL A 138 -13.98 -7.28 16.40
CA VAL A 138 -15.05 -8.25 16.68
C VAL A 138 -15.76 -8.65 15.38
N VAL A 139 -15.94 -7.72 14.45
CA VAL A 139 -16.54 -8.02 13.14
C VAL A 139 -15.53 -8.69 12.19
N SER A 140 -16.02 -9.25 11.08
CA SER A 140 -15.19 -9.96 10.09
C SER A 140 -15.23 -9.34 8.69
N ALA A 141 -16.13 -8.40 8.44
CA ALA A 141 -16.25 -7.65 7.20
C ALA A 141 -16.56 -6.15 7.45
N PRO A 142 -16.03 -5.21 6.65
CA PRO A 142 -16.28 -3.78 6.82
C PRO A 142 -17.76 -3.37 6.81
N GLU A 143 -18.62 -4.09 6.09
CA GLU A 143 -20.05 -3.83 5.99
C GLU A 143 -20.77 -4.03 7.33
N GLU A 144 -20.18 -4.79 8.26
CA GLU A 144 -20.67 -4.99 9.62
C GLU A 144 -20.44 -3.78 10.54
N LEU A 145 -19.74 -2.73 10.05
CA LEU A 145 -19.53 -1.46 10.75
C LEU A 145 -20.40 -0.33 10.15
N PRO A 146 -21.75 -0.41 10.20
CA PRO A 146 -22.59 0.61 9.59
C PRO A 146 -22.56 1.91 10.40
N GLY A 147 -22.48 3.05 9.72
CA GLY A 147 -22.45 4.38 10.34
C GLY A 147 -21.09 5.07 10.22
N ASP A 148 -20.97 6.27 10.79
CA ASP A 148 -19.72 7.03 10.69
C ASP A 148 -18.61 6.39 11.54
N PRO A 149 -17.37 6.32 11.04
CA PRO A 149 -16.23 5.87 11.82
C PRO A 149 -15.97 6.81 13.01
N PRO A 150 -15.33 6.33 14.08
CA PRO A 150 -14.89 7.19 15.19
C PRO A 150 -13.99 8.35 14.71
N PRO A 151 -13.89 9.45 15.48
CA PRO A 151 -12.90 10.50 15.20
C PRO A 151 -11.49 9.93 15.03
N GLY A 152 -10.86 10.21 13.89
CA GLY A 152 -9.56 9.63 13.53
C GLY A 152 -9.61 8.30 12.78
N GLY A 153 -10.81 7.82 12.41
CA GLY A 153 -11.02 6.60 11.65
C GLY A 153 -11.05 5.34 12.52
N TRP A 154 -11.16 4.18 11.87
CA TRP A 154 -11.01 2.87 12.52
C TRP A 154 -9.56 2.69 13.03
N LEU A 155 -9.42 1.93 14.11
CA LEU A 155 -8.15 1.63 14.77
C LEU A 155 -7.25 0.72 13.92
N THR A 156 -7.86 -0.21 13.19
CA THR A 156 -7.19 -1.17 12.31
C THR A 156 -8.14 -1.64 11.20
N THR A 157 -7.58 -2.20 10.13
CA THR A 157 -8.34 -2.92 9.10
C THR A 157 -9.10 -4.10 9.69
N VAL A 158 -10.37 -4.25 9.30
CA VAL A 158 -11.19 -5.44 9.61
C VAL A 158 -10.67 -6.63 8.83
N ILE A 159 -10.47 -7.76 9.52
CA ILE A 159 -10.01 -9.01 8.92
C ILE A 159 -10.82 -10.19 9.44
N THR A 160 -10.93 -11.24 8.64
CA THR A 160 -11.68 -12.47 9.00
C THR A 160 -10.97 -13.32 10.06
N ASN A 161 -9.67 -13.15 10.25
CA ASN A 161 -8.83 -13.91 11.18
C ASN A 161 -9.53 -14.23 12.53
N GLY A 162 -9.47 -15.49 12.93
CA GLY A 162 -10.13 -15.99 14.14
C GLY A 162 -11.59 -16.31 13.93
N GLN A 163 -11.98 -16.72 12.74
CA GLN A 163 -13.31 -17.27 12.46
C GLN A 163 -13.26 -18.80 12.49
N GLY A 164 -14.38 -19.40 12.90
CA GLY A 164 -14.52 -20.85 12.89
C GLY A 164 -15.98 -21.25 13.00
N ALA A 165 -16.42 -22.19 12.18
CA ALA A 165 -17.73 -22.80 12.30
C ALA A 165 -17.68 -24.29 12.63
N ALA A 166 -18.69 -24.74 13.37
CA ALA A 166 -18.93 -26.15 13.69
C ALA A 166 -20.42 -26.36 14.02
N PHE A 167 -20.74 -27.50 14.65
CA PHE A 167 -22.08 -27.82 15.15
C PHE A 167 -22.15 -27.83 16.69
N ASP A 168 -21.09 -27.36 17.32
CA ASP A 168 -20.98 -27.11 18.75
C ASP A 168 -19.99 -25.96 18.98
N ALA A 169 -20.18 -25.23 20.09
CA ALA A 169 -19.44 -24.00 20.34
C ALA A 169 -17.94 -24.25 20.55
N ASP A 170 -17.58 -25.31 21.28
CA ASP A 170 -16.19 -25.62 21.61
C ASP A 170 -15.37 -25.94 20.35
N ARG A 171 -15.93 -26.68 19.39
CA ARG A 171 -15.27 -26.94 18.11
C ARG A 171 -15.18 -25.70 17.23
N ALA A 172 -16.19 -24.84 17.24
CA ALA A 172 -16.14 -23.56 16.49
C ALA A 172 -15.02 -22.66 17.05
N VAL A 173 -14.90 -22.57 18.38
CA VAL A 173 -13.82 -21.83 19.06
C VAL A 173 -12.46 -22.47 18.80
N ARG A 174 -12.34 -23.80 18.86
CA ARG A 174 -11.09 -24.51 18.52
C ARG A 174 -10.66 -24.21 17.09
N HIS A 175 -11.58 -24.27 16.13
CA HIS A 175 -11.29 -23.96 14.73
C HIS A 175 -10.75 -22.52 14.59
N ALA A 176 -11.44 -21.54 15.16
CA ALA A 176 -11.01 -20.15 15.17
C ALA A 176 -9.63 -19.94 15.84
N LEU A 177 -9.36 -20.64 16.94
CA LEU A 177 -8.07 -20.56 17.63
C LEU A 177 -6.92 -21.14 16.81
N LEU A 178 -7.14 -22.28 16.13
CA LEU A 178 -6.10 -22.84 15.27
C LEU A 178 -5.80 -21.94 14.08
N GLU A 179 -6.81 -21.26 13.52
CA GLU A 179 -6.58 -20.23 12.51
C GLU A 179 -5.76 -19.05 13.09
N LEU A 180 -6.12 -18.54 14.28
CA LEU A 180 -5.35 -17.48 14.94
C LEU A 180 -3.89 -17.87 15.17
N LEU A 181 -3.65 -19.08 15.65
CA LEU A 181 -2.31 -19.58 15.97
C LEU A 181 -1.46 -19.81 14.71
N GLN A 182 -2.09 -20.20 13.61
CA GLN A 182 -1.47 -20.23 12.28
C GLN A 182 -1.03 -18.83 11.83
N ARG A 183 -1.88 -17.81 11.97
CA ARG A 183 -1.50 -16.42 11.62
C ARG A 183 -0.42 -15.89 12.56
N ASP A 184 -0.53 -16.22 13.82
CA ASP A 184 0.41 -15.83 14.86
C ASP A 184 1.82 -16.40 14.62
N GLY A 185 1.93 -17.70 14.31
CA GLY A 185 3.21 -18.32 14.00
C GLY A 185 3.82 -17.82 12.69
N ASN A 186 3.01 -17.60 11.64
CA ASN A 186 3.44 -16.95 10.40
C ASN A 186 3.97 -15.52 10.62
N ALA A 187 3.31 -14.74 11.47
CA ALA A 187 3.71 -13.37 11.81
C ALA A 187 4.99 -13.36 12.64
N THR A 188 5.03 -14.14 13.72
CA THR A 188 6.20 -14.23 14.62
C THR A 188 7.43 -14.79 13.92
N THR A 189 7.26 -15.64 12.91
CA THR A 189 8.37 -16.15 12.11
C THR A 189 8.75 -15.25 10.94
N PHE A 190 7.97 -14.20 10.66
CA PHE A 190 8.12 -13.31 9.52
C PHE A 190 8.25 -14.11 8.22
N ARG A 191 7.20 -14.81 7.80
CA ARG A 191 7.21 -15.61 6.56
C ARG A 191 7.72 -14.84 5.33
N ALA A 192 7.46 -13.54 5.24
CA ALA A 192 8.00 -12.67 4.19
C ALA A 192 9.55 -12.63 4.15
N LEU A 193 10.19 -12.94 5.28
CA LEU A 193 11.63 -13.06 5.50
C LEU A 193 12.01 -14.52 5.81
N ASP A 194 11.34 -15.46 5.14
CA ASP A 194 11.51 -16.89 5.38
C ASP A 194 13.00 -17.28 5.50
N GLN A 195 13.30 -17.99 6.58
CA GLN A 195 14.64 -18.43 6.93
C GLN A 195 15.05 -19.72 6.22
N GLY A 196 14.16 -20.37 5.47
CA GLY A 196 14.50 -21.54 4.67
C GLY A 196 14.48 -22.84 5.46
N VAL A 197 13.72 -22.91 6.57
CA VAL A 197 13.64 -24.08 7.46
C VAL A 197 12.57 -25.05 6.92
N VAL A 198 13.01 -26.17 6.38
CA VAL A 198 12.14 -27.21 5.79
C VAL A 198 11.86 -28.32 6.80
N VAL A 199 10.63 -28.80 6.88
CA VAL A 199 10.29 -30.01 7.65
C VAL A 199 10.62 -31.24 6.80
N ASP A 200 11.49 -32.11 7.30
CA ASP A 200 11.73 -33.43 6.73
C ASP A 200 10.56 -34.35 7.12
N LEU A 201 9.77 -34.74 6.12
CA LEU A 201 8.53 -35.50 6.28
C LEU A 201 8.76 -37.01 6.52
N ALA A 202 10.00 -37.44 6.73
CA ALA A 202 10.28 -38.79 7.20
C ALA A 202 9.49 -39.08 8.49
N GLY A 203 8.66 -40.13 8.45
CA GLY A 203 7.79 -40.50 9.56
C GLY A 203 6.42 -39.81 9.57
N LEU A 204 5.98 -39.21 8.46
CA LEU A 204 4.58 -38.83 8.25
C LEU A 204 3.72 -40.11 8.07
N HIS A 205 2.60 -40.19 8.78
CA HIS A 205 1.72 -41.36 8.76
C HIS A 205 0.34 -41.09 8.14
N ASP A 206 -0.04 -39.83 7.96
CA ASP A 206 -1.34 -39.49 7.39
C ASP A 206 -1.47 -39.99 5.94
N PRO A 207 -2.44 -40.87 5.64
CA PRO A 207 -2.54 -41.52 4.33
C PRO A 207 -2.93 -40.56 3.21
N ASP A 208 -3.75 -39.54 3.50
CA ASP A 208 -4.19 -38.58 2.49
C ASP A 208 -3.03 -37.64 2.12
N ALA A 209 -2.25 -37.21 3.11
CA ALA A 209 -1.06 -36.40 2.90
C ALA A 209 -0.01 -37.15 2.05
N LEU A 210 0.25 -38.43 2.37
CA LEU A 210 1.16 -39.28 1.60
C LEU A 210 0.67 -39.48 0.15
N ALA A 211 -0.61 -39.76 -0.03
CA ALA A 211 -1.20 -39.91 -1.37
C ALA A 211 -1.12 -38.61 -2.18
N LEU A 212 -1.28 -37.44 -1.54
CA LEU A 212 -1.13 -36.15 -2.20
C LEU A 212 0.32 -35.86 -2.58
N LEU A 213 1.30 -36.19 -1.73
CA LEU A 213 2.72 -36.06 -2.05
C LEU A 213 3.12 -36.91 -3.27
N ASP A 214 2.64 -38.16 -3.34
CA ASP A 214 2.86 -39.03 -4.51
C ASP A 214 2.28 -38.41 -5.80
N ARG A 215 1.09 -37.80 -5.70
CA ARG A 215 0.46 -37.10 -6.84
C ARG A 215 1.23 -35.85 -7.27
N LEU A 216 1.71 -35.06 -6.31
CA LEU A 216 2.53 -33.88 -6.56
C LEU A 216 3.84 -34.25 -7.27
N ASP A 217 4.53 -35.29 -6.78
CA ASP A 217 5.77 -35.77 -7.39
C ASP A 217 5.54 -36.31 -8.80
N ALA A 218 4.49 -37.11 -9.00
CA ALA A 218 4.11 -37.66 -10.31
C ALA A 218 3.74 -36.55 -11.32
N ALA A 219 3.17 -35.44 -10.84
CA ALA A 219 2.88 -34.26 -11.66
C ALA A 219 4.10 -33.36 -11.90
N GLY A 220 5.26 -33.69 -11.32
CA GLY A 220 6.47 -32.88 -11.46
C GLY A 220 6.45 -31.59 -10.64
N ILE A 221 5.68 -31.53 -9.55
CA ILE A 221 5.56 -30.37 -8.68
C ILE A 221 6.41 -30.57 -7.43
N ASP A 222 7.39 -29.70 -7.23
CA ASP A 222 8.18 -29.68 -5.99
C ASP A 222 7.42 -28.92 -4.92
N VAL A 223 7.15 -29.58 -3.80
CA VAL A 223 6.54 -28.98 -2.60
C VAL A 223 7.53 -29.00 -1.44
N LEU A 224 7.54 -27.92 -0.67
CA LEU A 224 8.28 -27.75 0.56
C LEU A 224 7.30 -27.47 1.69
N VAL A 225 7.32 -28.31 2.73
CA VAL A 225 6.67 -28.00 4.00
C VAL A 225 7.68 -27.28 4.89
N LYS A 226 7.28 -26.13 5.41
CA LYS A 226 8.12 -25.19 6.14
C LYS A 226 7.63 -25.05 7.56
N LEU A 227 8.55 -24.94 8.51
CA LEU A 227 8.19 -24.69 9.91
C LEU A 227 8.02 -23.19 10.13
N ALA A 228 6.83 -22.77 10.57
CA ALA A 228 6.60 -21.41 11.02
C ALA A 228 6.90 -21.28 12.52
N SER A 229 6.26 -22.08 13.36
CA SER A 229 6.41 -22.02 14.82
C SER A 229 6.09 -23.35 15.50
N THR A 230 6.60 -23.52 16.71
CA THR A 230 6.18 -24.58 17.65
C THR A 230 5.73 -23.99 19.00
N GLU A 231 5.46 -22.68 19.04
CA GLU A 231 4.97 -22.01 20.26
C GLU A 231 3.62 -22.57 20.68
N HIS A 232 3.29 -22.44 21.96
CA HIS A 232 2.03 -22.93 22.53
C HIS A 232 1.85 -24.45 22.44
N GLY A 233 2.91 -25.20 22.10
CA GLY A 233 2.82 -26.65 21.85
C GLY A 233 2.11 -26.99 20.54
N ILE A 234 1.94 -26.01 19.65
CA ILE A 234 1.21 -26.13 18.39
C ILE A 234 2.20 -26.19 17.24
N VAL A 235 2.04 -27.16 16.35
CA VAL A 235 2.86 -27.23 15.14
C VAL A 235 2.22 -26.36 14.07
N ASP A 236 2.85 -25.22 13.81
CA ASP A 236 2.47 -24.30 12.74
C ASP A 236 3.42 -24.45 11.55
N VAL A 237 2.86 -24.84 10.40
CA VAL A 237 3.57 -25.12 9.16
C VAL A 237 2.88 -24.48 7.97
N TYR A 238 3.65 -24.23 6.92
CA TYR A 238 3.11 -23.81 5.64
C TYR A 238 3.76 -24.58 4.50
N ALA A 239 2.99 -24.92 3.48
CA ALA A 239 3.42 -25.62 2.29
C ALA A 239 3.46 -24.68 1.08
N VAL A 240 4.57 -24.67 0.37
CA VAL A 240 4.83 -23.85 -0.82
C VAL A 240 5.56 -24.67 -1.87
N GLY A 241 5.45 -24.31 -3.14
CA GLY A 241 6.03 -25.11 -4.21
C GLY A 241 5.64 -24.65 -5.61
N CYS A 242 6.28 -25.25 -6.60
CA CYS A 242 6.02 -24.99 -8.02
C CYS A 242 6.44 -26.18 -8.90
N SER A 243 5.95 -26.22 -10.13
CA SER A 243 6.37 -27.20 -11.14
C SER A 243 7.87 -27.11 -11.45
N ARG A 244 8.55 -28.26 -11.55
CA ARG A 244 10.00 -28.38 -11.86
C ARG A 244 10.40 -27.76 -13.19
N ASP A 245 9.48 -27.77 -14.15
CA ASP A 245 9.68 -27.33 -15.52
C ASP A 245 8.99 -25.98 -15.81
N GLY A 246 8.44 -25.30 -14.79
CA GLY A 246 7.72 -24.05 -14.95
C GLY A 246 6.37 -24.17 -15.69
N SER A 247 5.80 -25.37 -15.76
CA SER A 247 4.55 -25.68 -16.50
C SER A 247 3.25 -25.20 -15.83
N GLU A 248 3.33 -24.24 -14.91
CA GLU A 248 2.14 -23.75 -14.22
C GLU A 248 1.06 -23.26 -15.20
N PRO A 249 -0.18 -23.78 -15.13
CA PRO A 249 -1.29 -23.32 -15.98
C PRO A 249 -1.54 -21.82 -15.94
N ALA A 250 -1.34 -21.20 -14.77
CA ALA A 250 -1.34 -19.76 -14.59
C ALA A 250 -0.10 -19.33 -13.77
N PRO A 251 0.63 -18.27 -14.17
CA PRO A 251 1.84 -17.85 -13.46
C PRO A 251 1.66 -17.62 -11.97
N MET A 252 0.50 -17.11 -11.54
CA MET A 252 0.20 -16.83 -10.14
C MET A 252 0.21 -18.08 -9.24
N MET A 253 0.09 -19.28 -9.81
CA MET A 253 0.10 -20.54 -9.06
C MET A 253 1.42 -20.79 -8.31
N VAL A 254 2.54 -20.21 -8.75
CA VAL A 254 3.82 -20.30 -8.03
C VAL A 254 3.78 -19.61 -6.66
N THR A 255 2.78 -18.76 -6.41
CA THR A 255 2.55 -18.09 -5.13
C THR A 255 1.58 -18.87 -4.23
N ALA A 256 1.14 -20.05 -4.67
CA ALA A 256 0.27 -20.91 -3.88
C ALA A 256 0.94 -21.26 -2.55
N CYS A 257 0.18 -21.11 -1.48
CA CYS A 257 0.58 -21.45 -0.14
C CYS A 257 -0.59 -22.09 0.57
N GLY A 258 -0.32 -23.18 1.28
CA GLY A 258 -1.21 -23.75 2.27
C GLY A 258 -0.62 -23.60 3.66
N GLU A 259 -1.45 -23.44 4.67
CA GLU A 259 -1.01 -23.07 6.01
C GLU A 259 -1.84 -23.82 7.05
N ALA A 260 -1.20 -24.24 8.13
CA ALA A 260 -1.91 -24.99 9.16
C ALA A 260 -1.19 -24.92 10.50
N ALA A 261 -1.98 -24.76 11.54
CA ALA A 261 -1.56 -24.99 12.91
C ALA A 261 -2.43 -26.07 13.55
N ASP A 262 -1.83 -27.07 14.18
CA ASP A 262 -2.54 -28.10 14.95
C ASP A 262 -1.63 -28.67 16.07
N PRO A 263 -2.18 -29.10 17.23
CA PRO A 263 -1.43 -29.85 18.25
C PRO A 263 -0.85 -31.17 17.74
N ASP A 264 -1.42 -31.73 16.68
CA ASP A 264 -0.90 -32.89 15.97
C ASP A 264 -0.16 -32.49 14.69
N ARG A 265 1.13 -32.85 14.62
CA ARG A 265 1.99 -32.52 13.47
C ARG A 265 1.53 -33.16 12.15
N ASP A 266 0.97 -34.36 12.18
CA ASP A 266 0.52 -35.04 10.96
C ASP A 266 -0.73 -34.34 10.43
N ALA A 267 -1.66 -33.95 11.30
CA ALA A 267 -2.81 -33.13 10.97
C ALA A 267 -2.42 -31.75 10.40
N ALA A 268 -1.43 -31.07 11.02
CA ALA A 268 -0.91 -29.80 10.52
C ALA A 268 -0.31 -29.94 9.10
N VAL A 269 0.55 -30.95 8.88
CA VAL A 269 1.13 -31.23 7.55
C VAL A 269 0.05 -31.59 6.53
N ARG A 270 -0.91 -32.46 6.88
CA ARG A 270 -2.03 -32.83 6.01
C ARG A 270 -2.81 -31.61 5.55
N LYS A 271 -3.20 -30.73 6.49
CA LYS A 271 -3.98 -29.52 6.19
C LYS A 271 -3.18 -28.57 5.30
N ALA A 272 -1.92 -28.28 5.64
CA ALA A 272 -1.08 -27.37 4.84
C ALA A 272 -0.86 -27.89 3.41
N LEU A 273 -0.62 -29.19 3.22
CA LEU A 273 -0.45 -29.77 1.88
C LEU A 273 -1.72 -29.70 1.03
N HIS A 274 -2.88 -30.05 1.60
CA HIS A 274 -4.15 -29.97 0.89
C HIS A 274 -4.54 -28.53 0.56
N GLU A 275 -4.28 -27.60 1.49
CA GLU A 275 -4.49 -26.19 1.21
C GLU A 275 -3.54 -25.67 0.14
N PHE A 276 -2.28 -26.09 0.11
CA PHE A 276 -1.33 -25.72 -0.94
C PHE A 276 -1.80 -26.19 -2.31
N ALA A 277 -2.19 -27.47 -2.41
CA ALA A 277 -2.70 -28.02 -3.66
C ALA A 277 -3.98 -27.29 -4.11
N ALA A 278 -4.90 -27.01 -3.18
CA ALA A 278 -6.11 -26.25 -3.50
C ALA A 278 -5.81 -24.78 -3.83
N ALA A 279 -4.81 -24.17 -3.18
CA ALA A 279 -4.39 -22.80 -3.42
C ALA A 279 -3.86 -22.62 -4.85
N ARG A 280 -3.26 -23.64 -5.45
CA ARG A 280 -2.87 -23.61 -6.87
C ARG A 280 -4.10 -23.37 -7.75
N SER A 281 -5.13 -24.21 -7.63
CA SER A 281 -6.41 -24.01 -8.35
C SER A 281 -7.08 -22.68 -7.98
N ARG A 282 -7.06 -22.28 -6.70
CA ARG A 282 -7.65 -21.02 -6.22
C ARG A 282 -6.96 -19.79 -6.81
N LYS A 283 -5.63 -19.80 -6.91
CA LYS A 283 -4.85 -18.71 -7.52
C LYS A 283 -5.15 -18.60 -9.02
N ALA A 284 -5.30 -19.72 -9.72
CA ALA A 284 -5.76 -19.73 -11.10
C ALA A 284 -7.22 -19.26 -11.23
N PHE A 285 -8.09 -19.63 -10.29
CA PHE A 285 -9.49 -19.22 -10.27
C PHE A 285 -9.65 -17.69 -10.07
N MET A 286 -8.88 -17.11 -9.15
CA MET A 286 -8.97 -15.69 -8.79
C MET A 286 -8.17 -14.77 -9.72
N HIS A 287 -7.09 -15.27 -10.32
CA HIS A 287 -6.12 -14.43 -11.05
C HIS A 287 -5.75 -14.95 -12.43
N GLY A 288 -6.33 -16.06 -12.86
CA GLY A 288 -6.05 -16.68 -14.16
C GLY A 288 -6.85 -16.07 -15.32
N PRO A 289 -6.60 -16.55 -16.54
CA PRO A 289 -7.34 -16.15 -17.72
C PRO A 289 -8.85 -16.40 -17.58
N LEU A 290 -9.67 -15.43 -18.02
CA LEU A 290 -11.13 -15.48 -17.86
C LEU A 290 -11.78 -16.66 -18.58
N ASP A 291 -11.20 -17.14 -19.69
CA ASP A 291 -11.65 -18.32 -20.41
C ASP A 291 -11.45 -19.62 -19.61
N ALA A 292 -10.33 -19.74 -18.90
CA ALA A 292 -10.11 -20.85 -17.97
C ALA A 292 -11.09 -20.81 -16.80
N VAL A 293 -11.32 -19.63 -16.21
CA VAL A 293 -12.30 -19.44 -15.12
C VAL A 293 -13.73 -19.74 -15.60
N ALA A 294 -14.09 -19.30 -16.81
CA ALA A 294 -15.40 -19.59 -17.40
C ALA A 294 -15.63 -21.09 -17.61
N ALA A 295 -14.58 -21.85 -17.97
CA ALA A 295 -14.67 -23.30 -18.11
C ALA A 295 -14.78 -24.04 -16.77
N ALA A 296 -14.21 -23.46 -15.70
CA ALA A 296 -14.22 -24.00 -14.35
C ALA A 296 -15.48 -23.62 -13.52
N THR A 297 -16.41 -22.87 -14.11
CA THR A 297 -17.61 -22.34 -13.41
C THR A 297 -18.92 -22.68 -14.13
N PRO A 298 -20.07 -22.67 -13.41
CA PRO A 298 -21.36 -22.84 -14.03
C PRO A 298 -21.64 -21.74 -15.09
N PRO A 299 -22.40 -22.06 -16.17
CA PRO A 299 -22.76 -21.09 -17.20
C PRO A 299 -23.40 -19.83 -16.61
N GLY A 300 -22.87 -18.65 -16.96
CA GLY A 300 -23.38 -17.35 -16.53
C GLY A 300 -22.84 -16.86 -15.19
N TYR A 301 -22.12 -17.69 -14.42
CA TYR A 301 -21.48 -17.29 -13.15
C TYR A 301 -20.51 -16.12 -13.37
N LEU A 302 -19.55 -16.28 -14.28
CA LEU A 302 -18.54 -15.25 -14.54
C LEU A 302 -19.16 -13.95 -15.06
N ASP A 303 -20.17 -14.05 -15.94
CA ASP A 303 -20.89 -12.87 -16.45
C ASP A 303 -21.64 -12.13 -15.34
N GLN A 304 -22.26 -12.86 -14.40
CA GLN A 304 -22.92 -12.27 -13.24
C GLN A 304 -21.90 -11.60 -12.32
N TRP A 305 -20.77 -12.26 -12.07
CA TRP A 305 -19.69 -11.72 -11.26
C TRP A 305 -19.13 -10.41 -11.87
N LEU A 306 -18.86 -10.39 -13.18
CA LEU A 306 -18.37 -9.20 -13.90
C LEU A 306 -19.40 -8.05 -13.95
N ARG A 307 -20.71 -8.35 -13.92
CA ARG A 307 -21.78 -7.33 -13.88
C ARG A 307 -22.09 -6.82 -12.47
N GLY A 308 -21.85 -7.62 -11.45
CA GLY A 308 -22.38 -7.44 -10.09
C GLY A 308 -21.49 -6.63 -9.12
N HIS A 309 -20.25 -6.31 -9.48
CA HIS A 309 -19.32 -5.60 -8.59
C HIS A 309 -19.16 -4.14 -9.01
N PRO A 310 -19.78 -3.17 -8.31
CA PRO A 310 -19.34 -1.79 -8.43
C PRO A 310 -17.87 -1.68 -7.99
N PRO A 311 -17.04 -0.81 -8.62
CA PRO A 311 -15.63 -0.59 -8.24
C PRO A 311 -15.44 -0.24 -6.75
N GLU A 312 -16.50 0.22 -6.09
CA GLU A 312 -16.53 0.70 -4.71
C GLU A 312 -16.48 -0.44 -3.65
N ARG A 313 -16.67 -1.71 -4.04
CA ARG A 313 -16.74 -2.86 -3.10
C ARG A 313 -15.44 -3.67 -2.95
N MET A 314 -14.38 -3.31 -3.64
CA MET A 314 -13.07 -3.95 -3.45
C MET A 314 -12.22 -3.10 -2.52
N VAL A 315 -12.41 -3.24 -1.20
CA VAL A 315 -11.47 -2.69 -0.21
C VAL A 315 -10.31 -3.67 -0.07
N GLU A 316 -9.56 -3.87 -1.15
CA GLU A 316 -8.24 -4.50 -1.07
C GLU A 316 -7.21 -3.38 -0.83
N GLU A 317 -6.23 -3.64 0.03
CA GLU A 317 -5.14 -2.68 0.27
C GLU A 317 -4.40 -2.42 -1.07
N ASP A 318 -4.30 -1.15 -1.48
CA ASP A 318 -3.84 -0.77 -2.83
C ASP A 318 -2.50 -1.44 -3.22
N ARG A 319 -1.57 -1.59 -2.26
CA ARG A 319 -0.29 -2.27 -2.50
C ARG A 319 -0.47 -3.75 -2.78
N ALA A 320 -1.36 -4.45 -2.09
CA ALA A 320 -1.66 -5.86 -2.35
C ALA A 320 -2.23 -6.03 -3.77
N LEU A 321 -3.22 -5.22 -4.15
CA LEU A 321 -3.79 -5.23 -5.50
C LEU A 321 -2.72 -4.95 -6.58
N GLN A 322 -1.89 -3.91 -6.40
CA GLN A 322 -0.82 -3.60 -7.34
C GLN A 322 0.25 -4.69 -7.40
N ALA A 323 0.61 -5.31 -6.27
CA ALA A 323 1.53 -6.44 -6.24
C ALA A 323 0.96 -7.64 -7.00
N MET A 324 -0.32 -7.98 -6.79
CA MET A 324 -1.00 -9.05 -7.51
C MET A 324 -1.09 -8.76 -9.01
N LEU A 325 -1.43 -7.54 -9.42
CA LEU A 325 -1.40 -7.11 -10.83
C LEU A 325 0.01 -7.16 -11.43
N GLY A 326 1.03 -6.81 -10.65
CA GLY A 326 2.42 -6.94 -11.05
C GLY A 326 2.79 -8.40 -11.29
N TRP A 327 2.47 -9.27 -10.34
CA TRP A 327 2.78 -10.70 -10.40
C TRP A 327 1.99 -11.43 -11.48
N THR A 328 0.73 -11.08 -11.75
CA THR A 328 -0.05 -11.69 -12.86
C THR A 328 0.54 -11.35 -14.23
N ARG A 329 1.23 -10.21 -14.36
CA ARG A 329 1.93 -9.80 -15.58
C ARG A 329 3.32 -10.44 -15.71
N LEU A 330 3.85 -11.03 -14.65
CA LEU A 330 5.10 -11.78 -14.71
C LEU A 330 4.81 -13.18 -15.26
N GLY A 331 5.69 -13.67 -16.13
CA GLY A 331 5.69 -15.09 -16.50
C GLY A 331 6.15 -15.97 -15.32
N THR A 332 5.77 -17.25 -15.37
CA THR A 332 6.08 -18.26 -14.34
C THR A 332 7.54 -18.25 -13.92
N ASP A 333 8.48 -18.22 -14.87
CA ASP A 333 9.92 -18.22 -14.60
C ASP A 333 10.36 -17.05 -13.74
N ARG A 334 9.91 -15.83 -14.08
CA ARG A 334 10.32 -14.62 -13.38
C ARG A 334 9.74 -14.56 -11.98
N LEU A 335 8.50 -15.03 -11.80
CA LEU A 335 7.88 -15.07 -10.50
C LEU A 335 8.51 -16.16 -9.62
N THR A 336 8.86 -17.31 -10.20
CA THR A 336 9.63 -18.36 -9.51
C THR A 336 11.01 -17.84 -9.06
N ASP A 337 11.72 -17.13 -9.94
CA ASP A 337 13.03 -16.55 -9.62
C ASP A 337 12.96 -15.55 -8.45
N LEU A 338 11.89 -14.77 -8.35
CA LEU A 338 11.67 -13.85 -7.23
C LEU A 338 11.51 -14.59 -5.88
N LEU A 339 10.86 -15.76 -5.90
CA LEU A 339 10.57 -16.54 -4.68
C LEU A 339 11.68 -17.52 -4.30
N ARG A 340 12.58 -17.85 -5.25
CA ARG A 340 13.68 -18.82 -5.08
C ARG A 340 14.59 -18.49 -3.89
N GLY A 341 14.82 -17.20 -3.65
CA GLY A 341 15.66 -16.71 -2.56
C GLY A 341 14.95 -16.60 -1.20
N SER A 342 13.64 -16.80 -1.14
CA SER A 342 12.81 -16.62 0.06
C SER A 342 12.01 -17.89 0.36
N VAL A 343 10.69 -17.88 0.16
CA VAL A 343 9.77 -18.96 0.54
C VAL A 343 10.09 -20.28 -0.19
N LEU A 344 10.67 -20.26 -1.40
CA LEU A 344 11.10 -21.49 -2.09
C LEU A 344 12.53 -21.93 -1.73
N SER A 345 13.20 -21.25 -0.81
CA SER A 345 14.57 -21.58 -0.42
C SER A 345 14.63 -22.77 0.55
N ARG A 346 15.71 -23.55 0.51
CA ARG A 346 16.04 -24.56 1.52
C ARG A 346 17.41 -24.25 2.09
N ARG A 347 17.48 -23.93 3.39
CA ARG A 347 18.72 -23.58 4.09
C ARG A 347 19.04 -24.54 5.22
N SER A 348 18.01 -25.01 5.93
CA SER A 348 18.14 -26.01 6.99
C SER A 348 16.89 -26.90 7.02
N SER A 349 16.94 -27.97 7.81
CA SER A 349 15.78 -28.84 8.02
C SER A 349 15.63 -29.28 9.47
N VAL A 350 14.39 -29.58 9.84
CA VAL A 350 13.99 -30.19 11.12
C VAL A 350 13.24 -31.49 10.82
N ALA A 351 13.44 -32.54 11.61
CA ALA A 351 12.70 -33.78 11.40
C ALA A 351 11.26 -33.63 11.90
N LEU A 352 10.27 -34.13 11.13
CA LEU A 352 8.87 -34.17 11.58
C LEU A 352 8.75 -34.90 12.92
N SER A 353 9.51 -35.98 13.12
CA SER A 353 9.54 -36.74 14.37
C SER A 353 9.95 -35.94 15.61
N ASP A 354 10.68 -34.84 15.42
CA ASP A 354 11.16 -33.97 16.51
C ASP A 354 10.15 -32.89 16.88
N LEU A 355 9.11 -32.68 16.05
CA LEU A 355 8.06 -31.71 16.31
C LEU A 355 7.05 -32.26 17.33
N PRO A 356 6.44 -31.39 18.16
CA PRO A 356 5.35 -31.76 19.06
C PRO A 356 4.24 -32.53 18.33
N SER A 357 3.66 -33.53 18.98
CA SER A 357 2.47 -34.26 18.48
C SER A 357 1.75 -34.87 19.68
N GLY A 358 0.42 -34.91 19.61
CA GLY A 358 -0.40 -35.38 20.72
C GLY A 358 -0.46 -34.43 21.91
N GLY A 359 -0.35 -33.11 21.66
CA GLY A 359 -0.65 -32.08 22.65
C GLY A 359 -2.11 -32.16 23.15
N ASP A 360 -2.40 -31.49 24.28
CA ASP A 360 -3.77 -31.39 24.78
C ASP A 360 -4.66 -30.75 23.71
N ASP A 361 -5.79 -31.37 23.39
CA ASP A 361 -6.76 -30.83 22.43
C ASP A 361 -7.49 -29.59 23.01
N ASP A 362 -7.30 -29.32 24.31
CA ASP A 362 -7.71 -28.10 24.99
C ASP A 362 -6.75 -26.91 24.71
N VAL A 363 -6.88 -26.34 23.52
CA VAL A 363 -6.14 -25.14 23.10
C VAL A 363 -6.50 -23.93 23.96
N VAL A 364 -7.76 -23.81 24.40
CA VAL A 364 -8.22 -22.72 25.28
C VAL A 364 -7.51 -22.81 26.63
N GLY A 365 -7.49 -24.00 27.23
CA GLY A 365 -6.79 -24.27 28.49
C GLY A 365 -5.30 -24.02 28.40
N THR A 366 -4.67 -24.40 27.29
CA THR A 366 -3.25 -24.15 27.02
C THR A 366 -2.94 -22.64 27.02
N LEU A 367 -3.67 -21.85 26.24
CA LEU A 367 -3.49 -20.40 26.19
C LEU A 367 -3.80 -19.73 27.53
N THR A 368 -4.85 -20.19 28.23
CA THR A 368 -5.22 -19.68 29.55
C THR A 368 -4.13 -19.98 30.60
N ALA A 369 -3.53 -21.17 30.57
CA ALA A 369 -2.44 -21.56 31.46
C ALA A 369 -1.15 -20.76 31.20
N GLU A 370 -0.92 -20.35 29.95
CA GLU A 370 0.13 -19.41 29.58
C GLU A 370 -0.21 -17.96 29.92
N GLY A 371 -1.48 -17.71 30.24
CA GLY A 371 -1.94 -16.45 30.81
C GLY A 371 -2.58 -15.49 29.82
N TYR A 372 -2.93 -15.98 28.63
CA TYR A 372 -3.75 -15.24 27.67
C TYR A 372 -5.23 -15.30 28.07
N ASP A 373 -5.96 -14.24 27.76
CA ASP A 373 -7.42 -14.28 27.76
C ASP A 373 -7.88 -14.72 26.37
N VAL A 374 -8.84 -15.65 26.33
CA VAL A 374 -9.55 -16.01 25.09
C VAL A 374 -10.91 -15.35 25.12
N LEU A 375 -11.14 -14.43 24.20
CA LEU A 375 -12.40 -13.69 24.04
C LEU A 375 -13.17 -14.29 22.87
N VAL A 376 -14.46 -14.59 23.08
CA VAL A 376 -15.30 -15.30 22.12
C VAL A 376 -16.60 -14.54 21.90
N ASP A 377 -16.95 -14.35 20.64
CA ASP A 377 -18.30 -14.02 20.19
C ASP A 377 -18.90 -15.23 19.45
N LEU A 378 -20.00 -15.79 19.98
CA LEU A 378 -20.66 -16.97 19.43
C LEU A 378 -21.89 -16.56 18.62
N GLN A 379 -21.99 -17.12 17.41
CA GLN A 379 -22.93 -16.69 16.38
C GLN A 379 -23.76 -17.91 15.93
N PRO A 380 -24.76 -18.33 16.72
CA PRO A 380 -25.55 -19.53 16.43
C PRO A 380 -26.42 -19.31 15.19
N SER A 381 -26.55 -20.32 14.31
CA SER A 381 -27.48 -20.31 13.18
C SER A 381 -28.94 -20.51 13.60
N ARG A 382 -29.87 -20.58 12.63
CA ARG A 382 -31.24 -21.05 12.91
C ARG A 382 -31.33 -22.57 13.02
N GLY A 383 -30.32 -23.29 12.48
CA GLY A 383 -30.18 -24.74 12.54
C GLY A 383 -29.14 -25.15 13.57
N GLU A 384 -28.38 -26.21 13.26
CA GLU A 384 -27.38 -26.78 14.17
C GLU A 384 -26.02 -26.08 14.09
N ALA A 385 -25.73 -25.35 13.01
CA ALA A 385 -24.44 -24.69 12.85
C ALA A 385 -24.26 -23.53 13.84
N VAL A 386 -23.03 -23.33 14.29
CA VAL A 386 -22.59 -22.17 15.09
C VAL A 386 -21.24 -21.70 14.54
N ALA A 387 -21.12 -20.39 14.31
CA ALA A 387 -19.85 -19.74 14.06
C ALA A 387 -19.32 -19.07 15.33
N ALA A 388 -18.02 -18.85 15.38
CA ALA A 388 -17.35 -18.12 16.44
C ALA A 388 -16.39 -17.10 15.82
N LYS A 389 -16.32 -15.90 16.41
CA LYS A 389 -15.18 -15.01 16.31
C LYS A 389 -14.38 -15.10 17.60
N VAL A 390 -13.09 -15.35 17.49
CA VAL A 390 -12.18 -15.42 18.64
C VAL A 390 -11.13 -14.31 18.54
N LEU A 391 -10.78 -13.73 19.69
CA LEU A 391 -9.69 -12.78 19.83
C LEU A 391 -8.86 -13.17 21.06
N VAL A 392 -7.54 -13.19 20.90
CA VAL A 392 -6.59 -13.47 21.98
C VAL A 392 -5.62 -12.29 22.10
N PRO A 393 -5.89 -11.32 23.00
CA PRO A 393 -4.99 -10.19 23.21
C PRO A 393 -3.57 -10.65 23.52
N GLY A 394 -2.59 -10.12 22.80
CA GLY A 394 -1.18 -10.49 22.91
C GLY A 394 -0.66 -11.43 21.83
N LEU A 395 -1.52 -12.05 21.01
CA LEU A 395 -1.10 -12.72 19.79
C LEU A 395 -0.84 -11.71 18.65
N GLU A 396 0.00 -12.12 17.71
CA GLU A 396 0.34 -11.40 16.48
C GLU A 396 -0.74 -11.61 15.40
N ALA A 397 -0.73 -10.79 14.35
CA ALA A 397 -1.63 -10.92 13.21
C ALA A 397 -0.87 -10.72 11.87
N GLU A 398 -1.00 -11.66 10.93
CA GLU A 398 -0.30 -11.61 9.63
C GLU A 398 -1.17 -11.05 8.49
N THR A 399 -2.43 -11.51 8.38
CA THR A 399 -3.21 -11.43 7.14
C THR A 399 -3.71 -10.02 6.83
N MET A 400 -3.51 -9.57 5.58
CA MET A 400 -4.03 -8.30 5.01
C MET A 400 -3.75 -7.05 5.86
N SER A 401 -2.75 -7.13 6.74
CA SER A 401 -2.44 -6.11 7.72
C SER A 401 -0.94 -6.05 8.00
N TYR A 402 -0.16 -5.83 6.94
CA TYR A 402 1.31 -5.84 6.95
C TYR A 402 1.96 -4.84 7.92
N GLY A 403 1.18 -3.88 8.44
CA GLY A 403 1.62 -2.94 9.46
C GLY A 403 1.49 -3.46 10.88
N ARG A 404 0.70 -4.50 11.17
CA ARG A 404 0.48 -5.01 12.52
C ARG A 404 1.65 -5.89 12.95
N ILE A 405 2.53 -5.31 13.76
CA ILE A 405 3.70 -6.00 14.30
C ILE A 405 3.72 -5.75 15.81
N GLY A 406 3.36 -6.78 16.56
CA GLY A 406 3.35 -6.82 18.01
C GLY A 406 4.74 -7.10 18.61
N GLU A 407 4.76 -7.11 19.93
CA GLU A 407 6.00 -7.18 20.70
C GLU A 407 6.74 -8.52 20.51
N ARG A 408 6.01 -9.63 20.32
CA ARG A 408 6.61 -10.96 20.20
C ARG A 408 7.31 -11.10 18.85
N GLY A 409 6.69 -10.59 17.78
CA GLY A 409 7.30 -10.46 16.46
C GLY A 409 8.58 -9.61 16.51
N VAL A 410 8.51 -8.40 17.07
CA VAL A 410 9.70 -7.54 17.20
C VAL A 410 10.83 -8.24 17.97
N ARG A 411 10.50 -8.90 19.09
CA ARG A 411 11.49 -9.63 19.90
C ARG A 411 12.19 -10.72 19.09
N ARG A 412 11.44 -11.53 18.32
CA ARG A 412 12.03 -12.57 17.47
C ARG A 412 12.94 -12.01 16.37
N LEU A 413 12.61 -10.86 15.76
CA LEU A 413 13.52 -10.20 14.81
C LEU A 413 14.83 -9.78 15.47
N LEU A 414 14.75 -9.20 16.67
CA LEU A 414 15.93 -8.79 17.42
C LEU A 414 16.81 -10.00 17.78
N ASP A 415 16.20 -11.09 18.25
CA ASP A 415 16.91 -12.31 18.64
C ASP A 415 17.60 -12.99 17.45
N ARG A 416 17.04 -12.88 16.25
CA ARG A 416 17.64 -13.38 14.99
C ARG A 416 18.82 -12.53 14.50
N GLY A 417 19.05 -11.35 15.09
CA GLY A 417 20.03 -10.38 14.57
C GLY A 417 19.52 -9.58 13.37
N ASP A 418 18.26 -9.76 13.00
CA ASP A 418 17.52 -9.04 11.95
C ASP A 418 16.93 -7.70 12.47
N GLY A 419 17.39 -7.27 13.64
CA GLY A 419 16.99 -6.02 14.30
C GLY A 419 17.47 -4.73 13.61
N PRO A 420 17.09 -3.55 14.14
CA PRO A 420 17.45 -2.25 13.58
C PRO A 420 18.98 -2.09 13.51
N GLY A 421 19.54 -2.33 12.32
CA GLY A 421 20.98 -2.40 12.05
C GLY A 421 21.39 -3.41 10.97
N ALA A 422 20.55 -4.42 10.69
CA ALA A 422 20.83 -5.47 9.70
C ALA A 422 20.19 -5.24 8.30
N GLY A 423 19.64 -4.06 8.05
CA GLY A 423 19.01 -3.74 6.75
C GLY A 423 17.51 -4.00 6.66
N LEU A 424 16.88 -4.47 7.75
CA LEU A 424 15.43 -4.45 7.89
C LEU A 424 14.96 -3.09 8.41
N ALA A 425 14.03 -2.50 7.66
CA ALA A 425 13.53 -1.15 7.84
C ALA A 425 13.15 -0.88 9.30
N ALA A 426 13.67 0.22 9.83
CA ALA A 426 13.16 0.80 11.06
C ALA A 426 11.64 1.04 10.89
N VAL A 427 10.85 0.29 11.65
CA VAL A 427 9.45 0.62 11.90
C VAL A 427 9.39 2.08 12.40
N GLY A 428 8.56 2.89 11.75
CA GLY A 428 8.66 4.35 11.75
C GLY A 428 8.41 5.08 13.08
N ALA A 429 9.02 6.27 13.12
CA ALA A 429 8.75 7.51 13.87
C ALA A 429 8.36 7.49 15.37
N GLY A 430 9.40 7.57 16.22
CA GLY A 430 9.37 8.31 17.49
C GLY A 430 9.53 7.47 18.78
N PRO A 431 10.24 7.96 19.82
CA PRO A 431 10.36 7.23 21.08
C PRO A 431 9.08 7.38 21.89
N ARG A 432 8.28 6.32 22.05
CA ARG A 432 7.23 6.28 23.09
C ARG A 432 7.19 4.93 23.80
N ARG A 433 6.90 5.01 25.11
CA ARG A 433 6.94 3.92 26.09
C ARG A 433 6.00 2.77 25.68
N LEU A 434 6.54 1.55 25.63
CA LEU A 434 5.79 0.38 26.10
C LEU A 434 5.50 0.63 27.59
N GLY A 435 4.23 0.72 27.98
CA GLY A 435 3.84 0.98 29.36
C GLY A 435 4.21 -0.18 30.28
N PRO A 436 4.52 0.06 31.57
CA PRO A 436 4.67 -1.02 32.55
C PRO A 436 3.27 -1.56 32.86
N GLY A 437 2.88 -2.67 32.24
CA GLY A 437 1.52 -3.18 32.31
C GLY A 437 1.41 -4.67 32.00
N ALA A 438 2.40 -5.48 32.37
CA ALA A 438 2.23 -6.92 32.51
C ALA A 438 2.75 -7.31 33.90
N PRO A 439 1.93 -7.89 34.80
CA PRO A 439 2.47 -8.49 36.00
C PRO A 439 3.40 -9.64 35.59
N ASP A 440 4.61 -9.58 36.12
CA ASP A 440 5.67 -10.56 36.05
C ASP A 440 5.14 -12.00 36.20
N ARG A 441 4.99 -12.71 35.07
CA ARG A 441 4.74 -14.15 35.02
C ARG A 441 6.01 -14.86 34.55
N ARG A 442 7.04 -14.88 35.40
CA ARG A 442 7.86 -16.05 35.79
C ARG A 442 9.15 -15.51 36.38
N GLY A 443 9.33 -15.74 37.69
CA GLY A 443 10.46 -15.26 38.47
C GLY A 443 11.82 -15.61 37.85
N GLY A 444 12.54 -14.56 37.49
CA GLY A 444 13.94 -14.56 37.09
C GLY A 444 14.34 -13.12 36.85
N GLY A 445 15.07 -12.52 37.80
CA GLY A 445 15.27 -11.06 37.90
C GLY A 445 15.61 -10.37 36.57
N ALA A 446 14.76 -9.44 36.15
CA ALA A 446 14.94 -8.63 34.96
C ALA A 446 15.85 -7.40 35.23
N PRO A 447 16.78 -7.06 34.31
CA PRO A 447 17.25 -5.69 34.19
C PRO A 447 16.14 -4.83 33.54
N GLY A 448 15.92 -3.61 34.05
CA GLY A 448 14.80 -2.75 33.65
C GLY A 448 14.83 -2.29 32.19
N TRP A 449 13.74 -2.57 31.46
CA TRP A 449 13.52 -2.22 30.04
C TRP A 449 13.07 -0.77 29.82
N ALA A 450 13.68 0.17 30.56
CA ALA A 450 13.45 1.60 30.39
C ALA A 450 14.67 2.25 29.72
N GLY A 451 14.82 2.08 28.42
CA GLY A 451 15.80 2.85 27.65
C GLY A 451 16.48 2.11 26.50
N LEU A 452 15.75 1.80 25.44
CA LEU A 452 16.34 1.39 24.16
C LEU A 452 15.73 2.15 22.98
N VAL A 453 15.57 3.47 23.16
CA VAL A 453 15.57 4.41 22.04
C VAL A 453 16.36 5.64 22.45
N ARG A 454 17.62 5.73 22.01
CA ARG A 454 18.33 7.01 21.88
C ARG A 454 19.33 6.97 20.71
N PRO A 455 19.57 8.13 20.07
CA PRO A 455 20.21 8.21 18.77
C PRO A 455 21.70 7.93 18.86
N GLY A 456 22.18 7.02 18.01
CA GLY A 456 23.60 6.85 17.75
C GLY A 456 24.12 7.99 16.88
N ARG A 457 24.56 9.10 17.49
CA ARG A 457 25.68 9.87 16.91
C ARG A 457 26.98 9.29 17.46
N ARG A 458 27.69 8.50 16.65
CA ARG A 458 29.16 8.50 16.74
C ARG A 458 29.70 9.64 15.88
N ARG A 459 30.64 10.34 16.50
CA ARG A 459 31.18 11.64 16.12
C ARG A 459 32.31 11.51 15.11
N ALA A 460 32.37 12.48 14.19
CA ALA A 460 33.55 13.32 14.05
C ALA A 460 33.13 14.80 13.93
N GLY A 461 33.23 15.55 15.04
CA GLY A 461 33.57 16.99 15.13
C GLY A 461 32.69 18.03 14.40
N GLY A 462 32.17 19.12 14.96
CA GLY A 462 32.35 19.82 16.23
C GLY A 462 31.33 21.00 16.28
N ARG A 463 30.88 21.34 17.50
CA ARG A 463 30.17 22.55 18.02
C ARG A 463 29.63 23.57 16.98
N ARG A 464 28.36 23.99 16.99
CA ARG A 464 27.64 24.76 18.03
C ARG A 464 26.12 24.65 17.87
N ALA A 465 25.41 24.74 18.99
CA ALA A 465 23.95 24.69 19.11
C ALA A 465 23.30 26.06 18.89
N VAL A 466 22.11 26.10 18.27
CA VAL A 466 21.12 27.19 18.45
C VAL A 466 19.69 26.59 18.49
N ARG A 467 18.88 27.19 19.35
CA ARG A 467 17.51 26.85 19.79
C ARG A 467 16.45 26.84 18.68
N ALA A 468 15.43 25.99 18.88
CA ALA A 468 14.12 26.07 18.23
C ALA A 468 13.23 27.17 18.86
N VAL A 469 12.36 27.80 18.04
CA VAL A 469 11.13 28.51 18.44
C VAL A 469 10.04 28.28 17.36
N PRO A 470 8.74 28.12 17.71
CA PRO A 470 7.67 27.67 16.81
C PRO A 470 6.76 28.79 16.27
N GLY A 471 5.97 28.44 15.23
CA GLY A 471 4.64 29.00 14.97
C GLY A 471 4.53 30.15 13.96
N ALA A 472 3.85 29.87 12.83
CA ALA A 472 3.52 30.81 11.77
C ALA A 472 2.38 31.78 12.15
N ARG A 473 2.49 33.06 11.70
CA ARG A 473 1.42 33.96 11.22
C ARG A 473 2.05 35.27 10.64
N PRO A 474 1.32 36.05 9.82
CA PRO A 474 1.77 36.53 8.51
C PRO A 474 2.60 37.82 8.56
N ALA A 475 3.60 37.92 7.67
CA ALA A 475 4.48 39.08 7.60
C ALA A 475 3.88 40.22 6.75
N ARG A 476 3.60 41.33 7.43
CA ARG A 476 3.54 42.66 6.83
C ARG A 476 4.91 43.04 6.26
N ARG A 477 4.91 43.67 5.07
CA ARG A 477 6.05 44.34 4.44
C ARG A 477 6.89 45.12 5.47
N ARG A 478 8.18 44.80 5.58
CA ARG A 478 9.23 45.68 6.11
C ARG A 478 10.24 45.96 5.01
N ALA A 479 10.49 47.24 4.78
CA ALA A 479 11.60 47.73 3.98
C ALA A 479 12.89 47.62 4.80
N GLY A 480 13.91 46.97 4.25
CA GLY A 480 15.25 46.78 4.82
C GLY A 480 15.90 45.55 4.20
N GLY A 481 16.78 45.76 3.21
CA GLY A 481 17.31 44.70 2.33
C GLY A 481 18.31 43.75 3.00
N GLU A 482 17.82 42.58 3.39
CA GLU A 482 18.59 41.34 3.28
C GLU A 482 18.34 40.79 1.87
N LEU A 483 19.43 40.49 1.12
CA LEU A 483 19.33 39.81 -0.18
C LEU A 483 18.67 38.44 0.05
N VAL A 484 17.54 38.20 -0.61
CA VAL A 484 16.84 36.91 -0.55
C VAL A 484 17.72 35.89 -1.29
N SER A 485 18.13 34.82 -0.60
CA SER A 485 18.81 33.69 -1.23
C SER A 485 17.80 32.89 -2.05
N LEU A 486 18.18 32.55 -3.29
CA LEU A 486 17.35 31.80 -4.21
C LEU A 486 17.21 30.35 -3.75
N ARG A 487 16.05 29.75 -4.07
CA ARG A 487 15.73 28.36 -3.69
C ARG A 487 15.80 27.47 -4.92
N TYR A 488 16.83 26.65 -5.02
CA TYR A 488 17.05 25.79 -6.17
C TYR A 488 16.28 24.46 -6.07
N ALA A 489 15.73 24.01 -7.19
CA ALA A 489 15.08 22.72 -7.36
C ALA A 489 15.67 21.97 -8.57
N TYR A 490 15.44 20.67 -8.62
CA TYR A 490 15.84 19.83 -9.76
C TYR A 490 14.60 19.11 -10.29
N ASN A 491 14.47 19.04 -11.62
CA ASN A 491 13.34 18.41 -12.29
C ASN A 491 13.49 16.88 -12.30
N THR A 492 12.46 16.16 -11.87
CA THR A 492 12.46 14.70 -11.82
C THR A 492 12.55 14.05 -13.21
N ASN A 493 12.29 14.78 -14.30
CA ASN A 493 12.52 14.31 -15.67
C ASN A 493 14.01 14.00 -15.95
N GLY A 494 14.94 14.59 -15.20
CA GLY A 494 16.36 14.28 -15.21
C GLY A 494 16.77 13.24 -14.17
N LEU A 495 15.82 12.56 -13.51
CA LEU A 495 16.03 11.57 -12.45
C LEU A 495 15.24 10.27 -12.70
N THR A 496 14.84 10.01 -13.94
CA THR A 496 14.01 8.86 -14.33
C THR A 496 14.62 7.48 -14.05
N SER A 497 15.93 7.40 -13.77
CA SER A 497 16.60 6.16 -13.34
C SER A 497 16.62 5.97 -11.81
N HIS A 498 16.08 6.91 -11.03
CA HIS A 498 15.99 6.85 -9.58
C HIS A 498 14.54 6.63 -9.16
N ARG A 499 14.31 5.83 -8.11
CA ARG A 499 13.00 5.82 -7.43
C ARG A 499 12.75 7.22 -6.86
N LEU A 500 11.48 7.62 -6.73
CA LEU A 500 11.16 8.98 -6.29
C LEU A 500 11.78 9.30 -4.91
N ASP A 501 11.66 8.41 -3.93
CA ASP A 501 12.24 8.64 -2.60
C ASP A 501 13.77 8.76 -2.61
N ASP A 502 14.45 7.98 -3.46
CA ASP A 502 15.91 8.08 -3.63
C ASP A 502 16.29 9.40 -4.28
N ALA A 503 15.53 9.82 -5.30
CA ALA A 503 15.70 11.11 -5.96
C ALA A 503 15.51 12.27 -4.97
N LEU A 504 14.43 12.28 -4.19
CA LEU A 504 14.15 13.32 -3.20
C LEU A 504 15.24 13.38 -2.12
N SER A 505 15.67 12.23 -1.61
CA SER A 505 16.75 12.15 -0.62
C SER A 505 18.06 12.68 -1.19
N PHE A 506 18.40 12.28 -2.42
CA PHE A 506 19.60 12.72 -3.10
C PHE A 506 19.62 14.23 -3.31
N LEU A 507 18.50 14.82 -3.72
CA LEU A 507 18.35 16.28 -3.85
C LEU A 507 18.53 16.99 -2.51
N ALA A 508 17.87 16.52 -1.45
CA ALA A 508 17.98 17.09 -0.12
C ALA A 508 19.41 17.00 0.45
N ASP A 509 20.06 15.85 0.32
CA ASP A 509 21.44 15.61 0.79
C ASP A 509 22.46 16.48 0.05
N THR A 510 22.19 16.78 -1.22
CA THR A 510 23.00 17.68 -2.06
C THR A 510 22.73 19.16 -1.78
N GLY A 511 21.62 19.46 -1.09
CA GLY A 511 21.24 20.78 -0.60
C GLY A 511 20.36 21.58 -1.56
N TYR A 512 19.58 20.91 -2.40
CA TYR A 512 18.45 21.55 -3.09
C TYR A 512 17.34 21.90 -2.09
N ALA A 513 16.62 22.98 -2.37
CA ALA A 513 15.50 23.47 -1.56
C ALA A 513 14.13 22.99 -2.07
N GLY A 514 14.09 22.28 -3.19
CA GLY A 514 12.86 21.75 -3.75
C GLY A 514 13.05 20.76 -4.89
N VAL A 515 11.92 20.32 -5.42
CA VAL A 515 11.83 19.41 -6.56
C VAL A 515 10.80 19.95 -7.56
N ALA A 516 11.14 19.94 -8.85
CA ALA A 516 10.15 20.09 -9.92
C ALA A 516 9.67 18.70 -10.31
N LEU A 517 8.49 18.32 -9.82
CA LEU A 517 7.94 16.99 -9.97
C LEU A 517 7.16 16.91 -11.30
N THR A 518 7.76 16.26 -12.29
CA THR A 518 7.04 15.87 -13.50
C THR A 518 6.07 14.74 -13.17
N LEU A 519 4.77 14.98 -13.37
CA LEU A 519 3.74 13.94 -13.26
C LEU A 519 3.90 13.00 -14.45
N ASP A 520 4.44 11.80 -14.21
CA ASP A 520 4.73 10.78 -15.22
C ASP A 520 4.61 9.39 -14.58
N VAL A 521 4.51 8.35 -15.42
CA VAL A 521 4.30 6.95 -15.04
C VAL A 521 5.33 6.38 -14.06
N HIS A 522 6.51 7.02 -13.96
CA HIS A 522 7.61 6.55 -13.13
C HIS A 522 7.62 7.12 -11.71
N HIS A 523 7.47 8.44 -11.54
CA HIS A 523 7.59 9.09 -10.23
C HIS A 523 6.24 9.33 -9.55
N LEU A 524 5.25 9.83 -10.29
CA LEU A 524 3.90 10.06 -9.78
C LEU A 524 2.95 10.00 -10.98
N ASP A 525 2.37 8.82 -11.23
CA ASP A 525 1.39 8.64 -12.30
C ASP A 525 0.07 9.30 -11.88
N PRO A 526 -0.36 10.38 -12.55
CA PRO A 526 -1.60 11.06 -12.20
C PRO A 526 -2.84 10.20 -12.43
N PHE A 527 -2.76 9.16 -13.27
CA PHE A 527 -3.88 8.25 -13.56
C PHE A 527 -3.90 7.00 -12.69
N ALA A 528 -2.91 6.82 -11.80
CA ALA A 528 -2.96 5.76 -10.81
C ALA A 528 -4.18 5.95 -9.90
N VAL A 529 -4.86 4.85 -9.56
CA VAL A 529 -6.04 4.87 -8.69
C VAL A 529 -5.72 5.53 -7.34
N ASP A 530 -4.50 5.32 -6.83
CA ASP A 530 -4.00 5.89 -5.59
C ASP A 530 -3.19 7.20 -5.79
N ALA A 531 -3.26 7.87 -6.95
CA ALA A 531 -2.46 9.07 -7.26
C ALA A 531 -2.58 10.17 -6.18
N ARG A 532 -3.76 10.36 -5.60
CA ARG A 532 -3.98 11.30 -4.49
C ARG A 532 -3.23 10.87 -3.22
N ALA A 533 -3.25 9.57 -2.90
CA ALA A 533 -2.53 9.03 -1.74
C ALA A 533 -1.01 9.06 -1.97
N GLN A 534 -0.54 8.78 -3.20
CA GLN A 534 0.85 8.97 -3.60
C GLN A 534 1.28 10.43 -3.42
N ALA A 535 0.50 11.38 -3.91
CA ALA A 535 0.77 12.81 -3.73
C ALA A 535 0.85 13.20 -2.25
N GLN A 536 0.00 12.64 -1.38
CA GLN A 536 0.09 12.85 0.08
C GLN A 536 1.38 12.28 0.68
N ARG A 537 1.82 11.09 0.23
CA ARG A 537 3.09 10.49 0.66
C ARG A 537 4.27 11.35 0.22
N VAL A 538 4.26 11.79 -1.04
CA VAL A 538 5.29 12.69 -1.61
C VAL A 538 5.32 14.02 -0.85
N ARG A 539 4.17 14.63 -0.55
CA ARG A 539 4.10 15.85 0.28
C ARG A 539 4.79 15.64 1.63
N ARG A 540 4.41 14.58 2.36
CA ARG A 540 5.04 14.26 3.66
C ARG A 540 6.54 14.06 3.53
N ARG A 541 6.99 13.35 2.49
CA ARG A 541 8.42 13.12 2.25
C ARG A 541 9.16 14.43 1.96
N CYS A 542 8.58 15.30 1.15
CA CYS A 542 9.10 16.64 0.89
C CYS A 542 9.13 17.48 2.18
N ASP A 543 8.12 17.40 3.05
CA ASP A 543 8.12 18.09 4.36
C ASP A 543 9.27 17.61 5.25
N ASP A 544 9.46 16.29 5.36
CA ASP A 544 10.53 15.69 6.16
C ASP A 544 11.93 16.09 5.67
N LEU A 545 12.08 16.28 4.36
CA LEU A 545 13.32 16.67 3.70
C LEU A 545 13.49 18.20 3.56
N GLY A 546 12.47 18.99 3.89
CA GLY A 546 12.48 20.44 3.69
C GLY A 546 12.43 20.89 2.22
N LEU A 547 11.85 20.07 1.34
CA LEU A 547 11.72 20.35 -0.10
C LEU A 547 10.39 21.04 -0.42
N GLY A 548 10.45 22.15 -1.16
CA GLY A 548 9.30 22.70 -1.89
C GLY A 548 8.98 21.88 -3.14
N VAL A 549 7.81 22.10 -3.74
CA VAL A 549 7.37 21.37 -4.94
C VAL A 549 6.90 22.35 -6.01
N VAL A 550 7.32 22.14 -7.25
CA VAL A 550 6.64 22.63 -8.47
C VAL A 550 6.11 21.42 -9.20
N VAL A 551 4.92 21.50 -9.77
CA VAL A 551 4.33 20.42 -10.58
C VAL A 551 4.55 20.73 -12.05
N GLU A 552 5.15 19.78 -12.77
CA GLU A 552 5.41 19.86 -14.20
C GLU A 552 4.52 18.88 -14.97
N THR A 553 4.01 19.32 -16.13
CA THR A 553 3.04 18.55 -16.94
C THR A 553 3.61 18.11 -18.31
N GLY A 554 4.95 18.06 -18.40
CA GLY A 554 5.73 17.77 -19.60
C GLY A 554 6.10 16.29 -19.82
N ALA A 555 5.37 15.35 -19.23
CA ALA A 555 5.64 13.92 -19.43
C ALA A 555 5.49 13.50 -20.90
N ARG A 556 6.44 12.68 -21.37
CA ARG A 556 6.61 12.42 -22.81
C ARG A 556 5.46 11.62 -23.43
N PHE A 557 5.03 10.55 -22.78
CA PHE A 557 4.10 9.58 -23.36
C PHE A 557 2.89 9.30 -22.46
N LEU A 558 2.64 10.20 -21.51
CA LEU A 558 1.64 10.02 -20.47
C LEU A 558 0.21 9.94 -21.04
N LEU A 559 -0.12 10.80 -22.01
CA LEU A 559 -1.43 10.78 -22.66
C LEU A 559 -1.44 9.95 -23.94
N ASP A 560 -0.35 9.87 -24.69
CA ASP A 560 -0.27 8.99 -25.85
C ASP A 560 1.02 8.16 -25.81
N PRO A 561 0.94 6.82 -25.74
CA PRO A 561 2.12 5.97 -25.67
C PRO A 561 2.96 5.98 -26.96
N ARG A 562 2.44 6.53 -28.07
CA ARG A 562 3.07 6.52 -29.40
C ARG A 562 3.46 7.92 -29.86
N VAL A 563 2.77 8.95 -29.42
CA VAL A 563 3.00 10.33 -29.86
C VAL A 563 3.44 11.17 -28.68
N LYS A 564 4.70 11.63 -28.72
CA LYS A 564 5.27 12.47 -27.67
C LYS A 564 4.36 13.68 -27.44
N HIS A 565 4.03 13.94 -26.18
CA HIS A 565 3.34 15.13 -25.66
C HIS A 565 1.86 15.30 -26.07
N GLU A 566 1.34 14.48 -26.98
CA GLU A 566 -0.05 14.60 -27.46
C GLU A 566 -1.03 13.77 -26.60
N PRO A 567 -2.33 14.16 -26.54
CA PRO A 567 -2.90 15.37 -27.10
C PRO A 567 -2.55 16.65 -26.33
N THR A 568 -2.50 17.79 -27.03
CA THR A 568 -2.31 19.15 -26.47
C THR A 568 -3.60 19.98 -26.48
N LEU A 569 -3.58 21.21 -25.95
CA LEU A 569 -4.74 22.12 -26.02
C LEU A 569 -4.97 22.67 -27.45
N VAL A 570 -4.00 22.49 -28.35
CA VAL A 570 -4.10 22.89 -29.77
C VAL A 570 -4.33 21.70 -30.69
N ASN A 571 -4.62 20.51 -30.14
CA ASN A 571 -4.91 19.31 -30.91
C ASN A 571 -6.11 19.54 -31.86
N PRO A 572 -6.07 19.05 -33.12
CA PRO A 572 -7.15 19.28 -34.09
C PRO A 572 -8.50 18.67 -33.64
N THR A 573 -8.48 17.59 -32.86
CA THR A 573 -9.69 16.92 -32.41
C THR A 573 -10.23 17.54 -31.11
N PRO A 574 -11.53 17.83 -31.00
CA PRO A 574 -12.16 18.26 -29.75
C PRO A 574 -11.90 17.29 -28.59
N GLU A 575 -11.93 15.99 -28.86
CA GLU A 575 -11.71 14.93 -27.88
C GLU A 575 -10.27 14.97 -27.33
N GLY A 576 -9.28 15.18 -28.20
CA GLY A 576 -7.89 15.35 -27.78
C GLY A 576 -7.71 16.57 -26.86
N ARG A 577 -8.30 17.71 -27.22
CA ARG A 577 -8.25 18.92 -26.39
C ARG A 577 -8.93 18.72 -25.04
N ALA A 578 -10.10 18.08 -25.03
CA ALA A 578 -10.82 17.75 -23.80
C ALA A 578 -9.98 16.84 -22.88
N ARG A 579 -9.28 15.86 -23.46
CA ARG A 579 -8.38 14.95 -22.73
C ARG A 579 -7.19 15.68 -22.12
N ARG A 580 -6.55 16.61 -22.84
CA ARG A 580 -5.48 17.47 -22.28
C ARG A 580 -6.00 18.34 -21.14
N LEU A 581 -7.17 18.97 -21.31
CA LEU A 581 -7.78 19.78 -20.25
C LEU A 581 -8.11 18.96 -19.01
N ALA A 582 -8.64 17.75 -19.16
CA ALA A 582 -8.91 16.84 -18.05
C ALA A 582 -7.63 16.48 -17.28
N TYR A 583 -6.53 16.21 -18.00
CA TYR A 583 -5.23 15.99 -17.38
C TYR A 583 -4.71 17.22 -16.62
N LEU A 584 -4.80 18.42 -17.19
CA LEU A 584 -4.35 19.64 -16.51
C LEU A 584 -5.17 19.93 -15.24
N ARG A 585 -6.48 19.62 -15.23
CA ARG A 585 -7.31 19.70 -14.02
C ARG A 585 -6.87 18.70 -12.96
N LEU A 586 -6.56 17.48 -13.34
CA LEU A 586 -6.03 16.47 -12.44
C LEU A 586 -4.66 16.89 -11.86
N ALA A 587 -3.78 17.46 -12.69
CA ALA A 587 -2.51 18.02 -12.22
C ALA A 587 -2.73 19.13 -11.19
N CYS A 588 -3.74 19.98 -11.39
CA CYS A 588 -4.16 21.01 -10.43
C CYS A 588 -4.66 20.43 -9.10
N GLU A 589 -5.42 19.34 -9.14
CA GLU A 589 -5.87 18.64 -7.92
C GLU A 589 -4.70 18.04 -7.15
N LEU A 590 -3.75 17.41 -7.84
CA LEU A 590 -2.56 16.84 -7.21
C LEU A 590 -1.62 17.93 -6.68
N ALA A 591 -1.49 19.06 -7.39
CA ALA A 591 -0.71 20.21 -6.94
C ALA A 591 -1.22 20.80 -5.61
N GLU A 592 -2.54 20.77 -5.38
CA GLU A 592 -3.13 21.17 -4.10
C GLU A 592 -2.68 20.24 -2.96
N VAL A 593 -2.70 18.93 -3.21
CA VAL A 593 -2.25 17.91 -2.25
C VAL A 593 -0.75 18.02 -1.98
N LEU A 594 0.04 18.26 -3.03
CA LEU A 594 1.48 18.46 -2.96
C LEU A 594 1.88 19.81 -2.36
N GLN A 595 0.92 20.71 -2.13
CA GLN A 595 1.16 22.11 -1.75
C GLN A 595 2.22 22.75 -2.66
N ALA A 596 2.07 22.56 -3.97
CA ALA A 596 3.01 23.07 -4.95
C ALA A 596 3.03 24.61 -4.97
N GLU A 597 4.12 25.21 -5.41
CA GLU A 597 4.21 26.66 -5.63
C GLU A 597 3.61 27.06 -6.98
N ALA A 598 3.69 26.16 -7.97
CA ALA A 598 3.15 26.33 -9.30
C ALA A 598 2.80 24.98 -9.97
N VAL A 599 1.90 25.06 -10.95
CA VAL A 599 1.68 24.05 -11.99
C VAL A 599 2.12 24.66 -13.31
N SER A 600 3.15 24.08 -13.92
CA SER A 600 3.70 24.52 -15.19
C SER A 600 3.20 23.64 -16.35
N PHE A 601 2.82 24.29 -17.45
CA PHE A 601 2.30 23.66 -18.65
C PHE A 601 2.51 24.52 -19.90
N TRP A 602 2.47 23.91 -21.08
CA TRP A 602 2.75 24.58 -22.36
C TRP A 602 1.58 24.42 -23.37
N ALA A 603 1.62 25.22 -24.44
CA ALA A 603 0.52 25.34 -25.41
C ALA A 603 0.44 24.17 -26.42
N GLY A 604 1.59 23.81 -27.00
CA GLY A 604 1.76 22.74 -27.98
C GLY A 604 2.04 23.27 -29.37
N VAL A 605 2.44 22.37 -30.26
CA VAL A 605 2.70 22.67 -31.67
C VAL A 605 1.44 22.37 -32.48
N PRO A 606 0.85 23.35 -33.22
CA PRO A 606 -0.24 23.06 -34.14
C PRO A 606 0.20 22.04 -35.19
N GLN A 607 -0.56 20.95 -35.34
CA GLN A 607 -0.25 19.90 -36.30
C GLN A 607 -0.32 20.41 -37.76
N PRO A 608 0.38 19.77 -38.71
CA PRO A 608 0.31 20.15 -40.12
C PRO A 608 -1.14 20.25 -40.63
N GLY A 609 -1.49 21.39 -41.23
CA GLY A 609 -2.85 21.65 -41.73
C GLY A 609 -3.81 22.28 -40.72
N VAL A 610 -3.41 22.46 -39.46
CA VAL A 610 -4.18 23.22 -38.46
C VAL A 610 -3.93 24.72 -38.65
N ASP A 611 -5.00 25.49 -38.82
CA ASP A 611 -4.94 26.95 -38.85
C ASP A 611 -4.53 27.51 -37.48
N ARG A 612 -3.52 28.40 -37.46
CA ARG A 612 -2.98 28.96 -36.21
C ARG A 612 -3.99 29.84 -35.47
N ALA A 613 -4.89 30.55 -36.17
CA ALA A 613 -5.89 31.38 -35.51
C ALA A 613 -6.96 30.50 -34.83
N ALA A 614 -7.38 29.41 -35.48
CA ALA A 614 -8.24 28.41 -34.86
C ALA A 614 -7.59 27.76 -33.64
N ALA A 615 -6.32 27.34 -33.75
CA ALA A 615 -5.55 26.79 -32.63
C ALA A 615 -5.43 27.79 -31.47
N ARG A 616 -5.24 29.08 -31.76
CA ARG A 616 -5.22 30.16 -30.74
C ARG A 616 -6.55 30.28 -30.02
N GLY A 617 -7.67 30.20 -30.74
CA GLY A 617 -9.00 30.17 -30.14
C GLY A 617 -9.16 28.99 -29.18
N TRP A 618 -8.77 27.78 -29.60
CA TRP A 618 -8.86 26.59 -28.75
C TRP A 618 -7.98 26.65 -27.51
N LEU A 619 -6.76 27.18 -27.65
CA LEU A 619 -5.85 27.39 -26.52
C LEU A 619 -6.47 28.34 -25.50
N VAL A 620 -6.97 29.51 -25.95
CA VAL A 620 -7.63 30.49 -25.08
C VAL A 620 -8.82 29.87 -24.35
N ASP A 621 -9.67 29.11 -25.04
CA ASP A 621 -10.83 28.45 -24.44
C ASP A 621 -10.42 27.39 -23.40
N GLY A 622 -9.43 26.55 -23.72
CA GLY A 622 -8.93 25.51 -22.83
C GLY A 622 -8.26 26.08 -21.58
N VAL A 623 -7.43 27.12 -21.75
CA VAL A 623 -6.75 27.81 -20.65
C VAL A 623 -7.76 28.53 -19.76
N ARG A 624 -8.74 29.23 -20.34
CA ARG A 624 -9.82 29.86 -19.57
C ARG A 624 -10.61 28.82 -18.76
N ALA A 625 -10.97 27.70 -19.38
CA ALA A 625 -11.65 26.61 -18.70
C ALA A 625 -10.84 25.96 -17.57
N LEU A 626 -9.50 26.02 -17.64
CA LEU A 626 -8.61 25.58 -16.57
C LEU A 626 -8.56 26.62 -15.44
N VAL A 627 -8.35 27.90 -15.75
CA VAL A 627 -8.33 29.00 -14.78
C VAL A 627 -9.65 29.09 -14.00
N ASP A 628 -10.79 28.99 -14.70
CA ASP A 628 -12.11 28.99 -14.08
C ASP A 628 -12.27 27.81 -13.09
N SER A 629 -11.75 26.63 -13.45
CA SER A 629 -11.79 25.46 -12.57
C SER A 629 -10.80 25.52 -11.40
N HIS A 630 -9.73 26.31 -11.54
CA HIS A 630 -8.69 26.47 -10.52
C HIS A 630 -9.18 27.28 -9.32
N GLY A 631 -10.13 28.21 -9.49
CA GLY A 631 -10.86 28.82 -8.37
C GLY A 631 -10.01 29.60 -7.36
N GLY A 632 -8.81 30.05 -7.74
CA GLY A 632 -7.91 30.85 -6.90
C GLY A 632 -7.17 30.06 -5.81
N ARG A 633 -6.86 28.79 -6.06
CA ARG A 633 -6.02 27.96 -5.15
C ARG A 633 -4.61 28.56 -4.99
N GLY A 634 -3.90 28.12 -3.95
CA GLY A 634 -2.67 28.76 -3.48
C GLY A 634 -1.42 28.65 -4.38
N TYR A 635 -1.47 27.88 -5.46
CA TYR A 635 -0.37 27.72 -6.41
C TYR A 635 -0.61 28.52 -7.70
N ALA A 636 0.45 28.90 -8.40
CA ALA A 636 0.32 29.61 -9.67
C ALA A 636 0.05 28.66 -10.84
N LEU A 637 -0.80 29.08 -11.78
CA LEU A 637 -0.92 28.45 -13.09
C LEU A 637 0.07 29.13 -14.04
N ALA A 638 1.14 28.43 -14.38
CA ALA A 638 2.26 28.99 -15.14
C ALA A 638 2.28 28.40 -16.55
N VAL A 639 2.17 29.27 -17.57
CA VAL A 639 2.30 28.85 -18.97
C VAL A 639 3.74 29.07 -19.40
N GLU A 640 4.35 28.02 -19.93
CA GLU A 640 5.69 28.04 -20.48
C GLU A 640 5.66 28.36 -21.98
N PRO A 641 6.32 29.44 -22.43
CA PRO A 641 6.63 29.64 -23.84
C PRO A 641 7.76 28.70 -24.27
N GLU A 642 7.57 28.01 -25.40
CA GLU A 642 8.54 27.04 -25.91
C GLU A 642 8.81 27.28 -27.41
N PRO A 643 10.10 27.35 -27.83
CA PRO A 643 10.48 27.55 -29.23
C PRO A 643 9.82 26.54 -30.17
N GLY A 644 9.06 27.05 -31.14
CA GLY A 644 8.32 26.27 -32.13
C GLY A 644 6.87 25.92 -31.75
N MET A 645 6.40 26.24 -30.55
CA MET A 645 5.00 26.07 -30.14
C MET A 645 4.10 27.22 -30.59
N LEU A 646 2.80 27.13 -30.30
CA LEU A 646 1.86 28.22 -30.57
C LEU A 646 2.11 29.47 -29.72
N VAL A 647 2.63 29.29 -28.50
CA VAL A 647 3.13 30.33 -27.61
C VAL A 647 4.65 30.15 -27.56
N GLU A 648 5.37 30.96 -28.33
CA GLU A 648 6.79 30.72 -28.60
C GLU A 648 7.71 31.50 -27.66
N ASP A 649 7.29 32.71 -27.27
CA ASP A 649 8.08 33.59 -26.41
C ASP A 649 7.21 34.33 -25.36
N ALA A 650 7.87 35.17 -24.55
CA ALA A 650 7.21 35.89 -23.48
C ALA A 650 6.22 36.98 -23.98
N ASP A 651 6.36 37.49 -25.20
CA ASP A 651 5.39 38.41 -25.81
C ASP A 651 4.10 37.64 -26.18
N ASP A 652 4.24 36.45 -26.76
CA ASP A 652 3.10 35.56 -27.03
C ASP A 652 2.36 35.16 -25.75
N TRP A 653 3.12 34.86 -24.68
CA TRP A 653 2.53 34.61 -23.36
C TRP A 653 1.80 35.83 -22.83
N ALA A 654 2.36 37.04 -22.96
CA ALA A 654 1.71 38.27 -22.52
C ALA A 654 0.39 38.51 -23.28
N ALA A 655 0.34 38.18 -24.57
CA ALA A 655 -0.89 38.23 -25.36
C ALA A 655 -1.93 37.20 -24.89
N LEU A 656 -1.51 35.98 -24.51
CA LEU A 656 -2.41 34.98 -23.94
C LEU A 656 -2.93 35.39 -22.55
N ALA A 657 -2.07 35.92 -21.69
CA ALA A 657 -2.43 36.39 -20.35
C ALA A 657 -3.38 37.60 -20.37
N ALA A 658 -3.33 38.41 -21.43
CA ALA A 658 -4.31 39.47 -21.68
C ALA A 658 -5.70 38.92 -22.01
N ASP A 659 -5.78 37.81 -22.76
CA ASP A 659 -7.03 37.13 -23.12
C ASP A 659 -7.60 36.27 -21.98
N VAL A 660 -6.74 35.79 -21.08
CA VAL A 660 -7.10 34.97 -19.91
C VAL A 660 -6.37 35.46 -18.65
N PRO A 661 -6.94 36.44 -17.93
CA PRO A 661 -6.38 36.93 -16.68
C PRO A 661 -6.25 35.84 -15.61
N GLY A 662 -5.20 35.90 -14.78
CA GLY A 662 -4.94 34.93 -13.71
C GLY A 662 -3.82 33.92 -14.01
N LEU A 663 -3.25 33.98 -15.22
CA LEU A 663 -2.04 33.23 -15.57
C LEU A 663 -0.77 33.92 -15.06
N THR A 664 0.24 33.08 -14.85
CA THR A 664 1.63 33.48 -14.60
C THR A 664 2.53 32.91 -15.69
N LEU A 665 3.75 33.42 -15.78
CA LEU A 665 4.78 32.97 -16.71
C LEU A 665 5.62 31.87 -16.06
N ALA A 666 5.73 30.71 -16.72
CA ALA A 666 6.80 29.77 -16.47
C ALA A 666 7.96 30.17 -17.40
N LEU A 667 8.95 30.86 -16.85
CA LEU A 667 10.06 31.38 -17.66
C LEU A 667 11.20 30.36 -17.71
N ASP A 668 11.35 29.70 -18.84
CA ASP A 668 12.58 28.99 -19.17
C ASP A 668 13.63 29.97 -19.74
N THR A 669 14.77 30.03 -19.06
CA THR A 669 15.85 30.96 -19.42
C THR A 669 16.66 30.48 -20.62
N GLY A 670 16.72 29.17 -20.86
CA GLY A 670 17.30 28.59 -22.07
C GLY A 670 16.49 28.93 -23.31
N HIS A 671 15.15 28.88 -23.23
CA HIS A 671 14.25 29.24 -24.34
C HIS A 671 14.42 30.70 -24.80
N CYS A 672 14.78 31.61 -23.90
CA CYS A 672 15.14 32.99 -24.25
C CYS A 672 16.39 33.05 -25.15
N VAL A 673 17.40 32.21 -24.88
CA VAL A 673 18.61 32.11 -25.70
C VAL A 673 18.32 31.49 -27.07
N VAL A 674 17.41 30.53 -27.13
CA VAL A 674 17.00 29.89 -28.39
C VAL A 674 16.22 30.86 -29.28
N SER A 675 15.17 31.49 -28.75
CA SER A 675 14.31 32.44 -29.49
C SER A 675 15.04 33.74 -29.82
N GLY A 676 15.94 34.20 -28.94
CA GLY A 676 16.70 35.44 -29.08
C GLY A 676 15.87 36.72 -28.97
N ARG A 677 14.59 36.63 -28.61
CA ARG A 677 13.68 37.77 -28.45
C ARG A 677 14.05 38.63 -27.23
N TYR A 678 14.40 37.97 -26.15
CA TYR A 678 14.90 38.55 -24.91
C TYR A 678 16.22 37.88 -24.54
N THR A 679 17.14 38.62 -23.93
CA THR A 679 18.14 37.95 -23.09
C THR A 679 17.44 37.43 -21.82
N PRO A 680 17.92 36.32 -21.22
CA PRO A 680 17.28 35.74 -20.03
C PRO A 680 17.04 36.74 -18.89
N GLU A 681 18.03 37.56 -18.55
CA GLU A 681 17.96 38.59 -17.50
C GLU A 681 17.02 39.75 -17.84
N GLN A 682 16.90 40.10 -19.13
CA GLN A 682 15.91 41.07 -19.59
C GLN A 682 14.49 40.52 -19.46
N ALA A 683 14.27 39.24 -19.80
CA ALA A 683 12.97 38.60 -19.61
C ALA A 683 12.59 38.57 -18.13
N VAL A 684 13.50 38.15 -17.25
CA VAL A 684 13.28 38.17 -15.79
C VAL A 684 12.90 39.58 -15.30
N THR A 685 13.63 40.60 -15.76
CA THR A 685 13.36 42.00 -15.37
C THR A 685 12.01 42.50 -15.88
N ALA A 686 11.66 42.17 -17.13
CA ALA A 686 10.44 42.62 -17.79
C ALA A 686 9.17 41.96 -17.20
N PHE A 687 9.26 40.68 -16.85
CA PHE A 687 8.12 39.86 -16.43
C PHE A 687 8.14 39.48 -14.94
N GLY A 688 9.04 40.07 -14.14
CA GLY A 688 9.27 39.73 -12.73
C GLY A 688 8.00 39.55 -11.89
N PRO A 689 7.06 40.51 -11.87
CA PRO A 689 5.81 40.39 -11.12
C PRO A 689 4.89 39.25 -11.58
N GLN A 690 5.09 38.73 -12.79
CA GLN A 690 4.28 37.69 -13.40
C GLN A 690 4.93 36.30 -13.36
N LEU A 691 6.16 36.16 -12.86
CA LEU A 691 6.85 34.87 -12.78
C LEU A 691 6.18 33.94 -11.77
N GLY A 692 5.63 32.83 -12.26
CA GLY A 692 5.03 31.77 -11.45
C GLY A 692 5.99 30.62 -11.18
N ALA A 693 6.82 30.28 -12.18
CA ALA A 693 7.87 29.27 -12.17
C ALA A 693 9.06 29.75 -13.01
N VAL A 694 10.28 29.31 -12.68
CA VAL A 694 11.48 29.63 -13.45
C VAL A 694 12.30 28.37 -13.64
N ALA A 695 12.74 28.12 -14.87
CA ALA A 695 13.66 27.06 -15.21
C ALA A 695 15.01 27.63 -15.68
N VAL A 696 16.09 26.99 -15.23
CA VAL A 696 17.48 27.31 -15.59
C VAL A 696 18.18 26.06 -16.08
N GLU A 697 18.92 26.21 -17.16
CA GLU A 697 19.76 25.18 -17.77
C GLU A 697 20.68 25.81 -18.81
N GLY A 698 21.58 25.03 -19.39
CA GLY A 698 22.35 25.47 -20.54
C GLY A 698 21.55 25.26 -21.83
N MET A 699 21.55 26.25 -22.72
CA MET A 699 21.12 26.08 -24.11
C MET A 699 22.03 26.88 -25.04
N ARG A 700 22.18 26.43 -26.28
CA ARG A 700 22.93 27.16 -27.31
C ARG A 700 22.02 28.08 -28.10
N ARG A 701 22.54 29.23 -28.52
CA ARG A 701 21.77 30.22 -29.29
C ARG A 701 21.20 29.59 -30.56
N GLY A 702 19.88 29.71 -30.72
CA GLY A 702 19.14 29.18 -31.87
C GLY A 702 19.03 27.65 -31.95
N VAL A 703 19.47 26.91 -30.93
CA VAL A 703 19.36 25.44 -30.89
C VAL A 703 18.65 25.01 -29.62
N HIS A 704 17.46 24.44 -29.79
CA HIS A 704 16.64 23.91 -28.71
C HIS A 704 17.16 22.53 -28.26
N ASP A 705 18.25 22.54 -27.48
CA ASP A 705 18.83 21.36 -26.83
C ASP A 705 19.22 21.71 -25.39
N HIS A 706 18.69 20.92 -24.47
CA HIS A 706 18.82 21.07 -23.02
C HIS A 706 20.20 20.54 -22.58
N LEU A 707 21.05 21.40 -22.01
CA LEU A 707 22.45 21.11 -21.67
C LEU A 707 22.73 21.42 -20.19
N PRO A 708 23.76 20.81 -19.58
CA PRO A 708 24.26 21.25 -18.28
C PRO A 708 24.53 22.76 -18.23
N LEU A 709 24.39 23.36 -17.04
CA LEU A 709 24.45 24.82 -16.83
C LEU A 709 25.72 25.49 -17.39
N ASP A 710 26.83 24.77 -17.44
CA ASP A 710 28.12 25.25 -17.92
C ASP A 710 28.45 24.82 -19.37
N GLU A 711 27.48 24.27 -20.10
CA GLU A 711 27.64 23.75 -21.46
C GLU A 711 26.80 24.51 -22.52
N GLY A 712 26.33 25.73 -22.20
CA GLY A 712 25.52 26.58 -23.10
C GLY A 712 25.92 28.06 -23.11
N ASP A 713 25.05 28.89 -23.71
CA ASP A 713 25.24 30.34 -23.89
C ASP A 713 24.42 31.19 -22.88
N VAL A 714 23.82 30.57 -21.86
CA VAL A 714 23.05 31.27 -20.82
C VAL A 714 24.01 31.93 -19.82
N ASP A 715 23.89 33.25 -19.63
CA ASP A 715 24.63 33.99 -18.59
C ASP A 715 23.95 33.77 -17.23
N LEU A 716 24.27 32.65 -16.59
CA LEU A 716 23.67 32.24 -15.31
C LEU A 716 23.84 33.30 -14.20
N PRO A 717 25.04 33.89 -13.97
CA PRO A 717 25.19 34.98 -13.00
C PRO A 717 24.25 36.17 -13.26
N ALA A 718 24.08 36.60 -14.52
CA ALA A 718 23.18 37.69 -14.87
C ALA A 718 21.70 37.35 -14.58
N VAL A 719 21.28 36.12 -14.89
CA VAL A 719 19.93 35.60 -14.59
C VAL A 719 19.66 35.62 -13.08
N LEU A 720 20.55 35.03 -12.28
CA LEU A 720 20.37 34.93 -10.83
C LEU A 720 20.40 36.32 -10.17
N ALA A 721 21.24 37.24 -10.66
CA ALA A 721 21.23 38.63 -10.23
C ALA A 721 19.88 39.33 -10.54
N ALA A 722 19.32 39.11 -11.74
CA ALA A 722 18.02 39.65 -12.11
C ALA A 722 16.88 39.08 -11.24
N LEU A 723 16.89 37.76 -10.98
CA LEU A 723 15.88 37.11 -10.12
C LEU A 723 15.89 37.69 -8.70
N ARG A 724 17.08 37.91 -8.12
CA ARG A 724 17.21 38.59 -6.82
C ARG A 724 16.74 40.03 -6.88
N ALA A 725 17.04 40.76 -7.95
CA ALA A 725 16.66 42.15 -8.11
C ALA A 725 15.13 42.33 -8.21
N VAL A 726 14.42 41.41 -8.87
CA VAL A 726 12.94 41.41 -8.93
C VAL A 726 12.29 40.79 -7.68
N GLY A 727 13.09 40.23 -6.77
CA GLY A 727 12.61 39.64 -5.52
C GLY A 727 11.88 38.31 -5.71
N TYR A 728 12.32 37.49 -6.66
CA TYR A 728 11.77 36.16 -6.87
C TYR A 728 12.03 35.25 -5.65
N ASP A 729 10.97 34.71 -5.05
CA ASP A 729 11.00 33.98 -3.76
C ASP A 729 10.54 32.51 -3.86
N ARG A 730 10.30 32.04 -5.08
CA ARG A 730 9.87 30.68 -5.42
C ARG A 730 11.04 29.81 -5.89
N LEU A 731 10.76 28.54 -6.16
CA LEU A 731 11.73 27.59 -6.68
C LEU A 731 12.25 27.95 -8.08
N VAL A 732 13.57 27.88 -8.25
CA VAL A 732 14.29 27.96 -9.53
C VAL A 732 14.71 26.53 -9.91
N SER A 733 14.07 25.97 -10.93
CA SER A 733 14.17 24.54 -11.27
C SER A 733 15.22 24.29 -12.35
N LEU A 734 16.04 23.25 -12.18
CA LEU A 734 16.94 22.77 -13.22
C LEU A 734 16.28 21.66 -14.04
N GLU A 735 16.24 21.82 -15.36
CA GLU A 735 15.64 20.85 -16.29
C GLU A 735 16.70 20.17 -17.16
N LEU A 736 16.85 18.85 -17.04
CA LEU A 736 17.86 18.07 -17.78
C LEU A 736 17.28 16.71 -18.23
N SER A 737 16.21 16.76 -19.02
CA SER A 737 15.37 15.59 -19.36
C SER A 737 16.05 14.49 -20.18
N ARG A 738 17.28 14.71 -20.68
CA ARG A 738 18.06 13.73 -21.46
C ARG A 738 19.24 13.13 -20.69
N ASP A 739 19.50 13.63 -19.49
CA ASP A 739 20.69 13.25 -18.72
C ASP A 739 20.39 12.40 -17.48
N GLY A 740 19.23 11.73 -17.42
CA GLY A 740 18.85 10.85 -16.31
C GLY A 740 19.93 9.81 -15.94
N HIS A 741 20.61 9.25 -16.95
CA HIS A 741 21.70 8.30 -16.77
C HIS A 741 22.97 8.91 -16.12
N ARG A 742 23.14 10.23 -16.17
CA ARG A 742 24.27 11.00 -15.60
C ARG A 742 23.89 11.77 -14.34
N ALA A 743 22.67 11.61 -13.82
CA ALA A 743 22.17 12.40 -12.69
C ALA A 743 23.07 12.34 -11.44
N HIS A 744 23.70 11.20 -11.16
CA HIS A 744 24.66 11.04 -10.05
C HIS A 744 25.85 12.03 -10.11
N GLN A 745 26.21 12.53 -11.30
CA GLN A 745 27.25 13.55 -11.50
C GLN A 745 26.64 14.95 -11.59
N LEU A 746 25.52 15.09 -12.29
CA LEU A 746 24.94 16.40 -12.61
C LEU A 746 24.22 17.03 -11.43
N VAL A 747 23.52 16.26 -10.60
CA VAL A 747 22.85 16.79 -9.41
C VAL A 747 23.81 17.55 -8.47
N PRO A 748 24.96 16.98 -8.03
CA PRO A 748 25.92 17.72 -7.20
C PRO A 748 26.66 18.82 -7.94
N ARG A 749 27.09 18.58 -9.20
CA ARG A 749 27.79 19.61 -9.99
C ARG A 749 26.92 20.86 -10.19
N SER A 750 25.64 20.67 -10.50
CA SER A 750 24.76 21.80 -10.81
C SER A 750 24.44 22.69 -9.62
N ILE A 751 24.26 22.12 -8.41
CA ILE A 751 24.03 22.96 -7.22
C ILE A 751 25.26 23.78 -6.86
N GLU A 752 26.46 23.23 -7.10
CA GLU A 752 27.74 23.93 -6.87
C GLU A 752 27.85 25.12 -7.83
N LEU A 753 27.59 24.91 -9.13
CA LEU A 753 27.59 25.97 -10.14
C LEU A 753 26.55 27.06 -9.84
N LEU A 754 25.33 26.69 -9.43
CA LEU A 754 24.29 27.64 -9.07
C LEU A 754 24.71 28.52 -7.89
N ARG A 755 25.28 27.93 -6.85
CA ARG A 755 25.78 28.67 -5.67
C ARG A 755 26.97 29.56 -6.01
N GLU A 756 27.90 29.09 -6.84
CA GLU A 756 29.03 29.89 -7.31
C GLU A 756 28.57 31.09 -8.14
N ALA A 757 27.58 30.90 -9.02
CA ALA A 757 27.01 31.96 -9.85
C ALA A 757 26.14 32.95 -9.05
N GLU A 758 25.49 32.53 -7.96
CA GLU A 758 24.72 33.41 -7.08
C GLU A 758 25.63 34.39 -6.31
N GLY A 759 26.83 33.94 -5.90
CA GLY A 759 27.84 34.74 -5.20
C GLY A 759 27.78 34.62 -3.69
#